data_AF-A0A1W9LDU1-F1
#
_entry.id   AF-A0A1W9LDU1-F1
#
_cell.length_a   1.000
_cell.length_b   1.000
_cell.length_c   1.000
_cell.angle_alpha   90.00
_cell.angle_beta   90.00
_cell.angle_gamma   90.00
#
_symmetry.space_group_name_H-M   'P 1'
#
loop_
_entity.id
_entity.type
_entity.pdbx_description
1 polymer ?
#
loop_
_entity_poly.entity_id
_entity_poly.type
_entity_poly.pdbx_seq_one_letter_code
_entity_poly.pdbx_strand_id
1 'polypeptide(L)'
;MNLMHTRFLTASAALLVASCATFGPDERALTEFDGRMKAFAFYDYGADRAPMAALTAFLTEHRSAADRRAIEPRLLAFAQSTTSTRAARQHVIREIGRVGSAAAAPALIALLSDAELGDDAAMALETLAEPKADAAVLQALPTLPAAARGRVVALLGRRRAAGAVPAIVPFLKDADSSLSAAAVAALGGCATSDAAAGLIAAMPSLKGHALTASWDALLSCHAAALDAGNANTANAILLALEKNRAPTHVRMAATLATLQTASPQEAALKAAGLLTSSDPDAWTAGAHLARHRTDDRSLLAVIAALPSMPPASQVAVLGIVEDRRLSVAAPLLARLSGSPDPAVRAAALRAMGPAGRAESVPVLAAAAAEGAEEGRAGARKALRLVHGTGVDEAILGTLRTGTPVVRIELIRAMGDRGMTAGLPVLLAAAGDADAAIRTEAIRQVGALAGPKEWAQLLDLIASTANESDRPAVVAAAATAAARQPTAGADLALRLQAASPPAVHAALLSLAGRVASDATLPDLVRAATSADASTRDAALRALGAWPRSTALPALLDAAAGTNPQAQRLAARGAMEVTRKATDLNDAARIARYRDLVTKLGHDDDRRMLLSAAGALAGPDALALVAGFLDQPPVRAEAEAAAIQIAKRSGKPDAATAAVLQRIAAESTSPTRKDEAAALLK
;
A
#
# COMPACT_ATOMS: atom_id res chain seq x y z
N MET A 1 -1.88 21.02 73.04
CA MET A 1 -1.34 19.65 73.03
C MET A 1 -0.19 19.62 72.03
N ASN A 2 1.09 19.93 72.30
CA ASN A 2 1.92 19.93 73.51
C ASN A 2 1.88 18.64 74.32
N LEU A 3 3.09 18.09 74.57
CA LEU A 3 3.57 17.03 75.47
C LEU A 3 4.52 16.11 74.66
N MET A 4 5.78 15.80 75.01
CA MET A 4 6.62 15.91 76.21
C MET A 4 8.10 15.83 75.76
N HIS A 5 9.04 16.69 76.18
CA HIS A 5 9.90 16.56 77.39
C HIS A 5 10.66 15.21 77.45
N THR A 6 12.00 15.19 77.38
CA THR A 6 12.85 15.51 78.55
C THR A 6 14.23 16.13 78.21
N ARG A 7 14.65 17.00 79.14
CA ARG A 7 15.94 17.70 79.29
C ARG A 7 17.06 16.75 79.71
N PHE A 8 18.33 17.06 79.40
CA PHE A 8 19.38 17.26 80.43
C PHE A 8 20.65 17.93 79.85
N LEU A 9 21.39 18.54 80.77
CA LEU A 9 22.40 19.59 80.69
C LEU A 9 23.69 19.28 79.90
N THR A 10 24.15 20.33 79.22
CA THR A 10 25.53 20.88 79.16
C THR A 10 26.64 20.14 79.92
N ALA A 11 27.73 19.78 79.24
CA ALA A 11 29.09 20.26 79.54
C ALA A 11 30.15 19.74 78.54
N SER A 12 30.97 20.68 78.07
CA SER A 12 32.39 20.53 77.75
C SER A 12 32.84 19.89 76.43
N ALA A 13 33.44 20.76 75.62
CA ALA A 13 34.81 20.65 75.09
C ALA A 13 34.93 20.77 73.55
N ALA A 14 35.37 21.96 73.16
CA ALA A 14 36.43 22.23 72.19
C ALA A 14 36.23 21.85 70.71
N LEU A 15 36.27 22.90 69.88
CA LEU A 15 36.86 22.99 68.55
C LEU A 15 36.86 21.73 67.67
N LEU A 16 36.03 21.75 66.64
CA LEU A 16 36.42 21.23 65.32
C LEU A 16 35.71 22.05 64.23
N VAL A 17 36.29 23.23 63.96
CA VAL A 17 36.18 23.85 62.64
C VAL A 17 36.98 22.94 61.70
N ALA A 18 36.35 21.90 61.17
CA ALA A 18 36.91 21.14 60.06
C ALA A 18 36.73 21.98 58.79
N SER A 19 37.77 22.77 58.52
CA SER A 19 38.05 23.37 57.23
C SER A 19 37.85 22.32 56.13
N CYS A 20 36.85 22.53 55.26
CA CYS A 20 36.81 21.88 53.95
C CYS A 20 37.96 22.46 53.11
N ALA A 21 39.18 22.05 53.43
CA ALA A 21 40.33 22.21 52.55
C ALA A 21 40.14 21.21 51.40
N THR A 22 39.95 21.74 50.20
CA THR A 22 40.03 20.98 48.95
C THR A 22 41.47 20.53 48.74
N PHE A 23 41.86 19.42 49.38
CA PHE A 23 43.16 18.80 49.17
C PHE A 23 43.24 18.26 47.74
N GLY A 24 44.28 18.67 47.01
CA GLY A 24 44.65 18.06 45.73
C GLY A 24 45.24 16.66 45.92
N PRO A 25 45.77 16.05 44.84
CA PRO A 25 46.32 14.71 44.92
C PRO A 25 47.55 14.75 45.83
N ASP A 26 47.60 13.84 46.80
CA ASP A 26 48.74 13.71 47.71
C ASP A 26 50.02 13.38 46.90
N GLU A 27 51.20 13.72 47.43
CA GLU A 27 52.51 13.61 46.74
C GLU A 27 52.76 12.19 46.21
N ARG A 28 52.21 11.18 46.88
CA ARG A 28 52.19 9.77 46.45
C ARG A 28 51.43 9.55 45.14
N ALA A 29 50.26 10.16 44.98
CA ALA A 29 49.44 10.03 43.77
C ALA A 29 50.10 10.73 42.59
N LEU A 30 50.79 11.86 42.80
CA LEU A 30 51.57 12.51 41.76
C LEU A 30 52.80 11.69 41.34
N THR A 31 53.47 11.05 42.30
CA THR A 31 54.59 10.14 42.02
C THR A 31 54.11 8.93 41.21
N GLU A 32 52.96 8.36 41.57
CA GLU A 32 52.32 7.27 40.83
C GLU A 32 51.94 7.69 39.41
N PHE A 33 51.37 8.88 39.25
CA PHE A 33 51.06 9.45 37.94
C PHE A 33 52.31 9.61 37.07
N ASP A 34 53.39 10.18 37.62
CA ASP A 34 54.66 10.35 36.90
C ASP A 34 55.28 8.99 36.51
N GLY A 35 55.11 7.96 37.35
CA GLY A 35 55.48 6.58 37.03
C GLY A 35 54.67 6.00 35.87
N ARG A 36 53.34 6.19 35.87
CA ARG A 36 52.45 5.75 34.77
C ARG A 36 52.78 6.48 33.46
N MET A 37 53.08 7.78 33.51
CA MET A 37 53.49 8.58 32.35
C MET A 37 54.81 8.10 31.75
N LYS A 38 55.81 7.77 32.59
CA LYS A 38 57.09 7.21 32.11
C LYS A 38 56.90 5.84 31.45
N ALA A 39 56.07 4.97 32.02
CA ALA A 39 55.75 3.68 31.42
C ALA A 39 55.02 3.84 30.07
N PHE A 40 54.18 4.87 29.96
CA PHE A 40 53.43 5.16 28.74
C PHE A 40 54.24 5.88 27.65
N ALA A 41 55.40 6.48 27.98
CA ALA A 41 56.22 7.30 27.09
C ALA A 41 56.60 6.63 25.76
N PHE A 42 56.70 5.30 25.74
CA PHE A 42 57.12 4.51 24.58
C PHE A 42 55.99 3.67 23.96
N TYR A 43 54.73 3.95 24.31
CA TYR A 43 53.58 3.23 23.76
C TYR A 43 53.42 3.48 22.26
N ASP A 44 53.24 2.42 21.48
CA ASP A 44 52.91 2.53 20.05
C ASP A 44 51.69 1.66 19.67
N TYR A 45 51.06 1.96 18.55
CA TYR A 45 49.91 1.21 18.06
C TYR A 45 50.28 -0.26 17.83
N GLY A 46 49.56 -1.16 18.50
CA GLY A 46 49.85 -2.60 18.48
C GLY A 46 50.65 -3.12 19.68
N ALA A 47 51.20 -2.23 20.51
CA ALA A 47 51.80 -2.60 21.80
C ALA A 47 50.73 -2.91 22.87
N ASP A 48 51.18 -3.44 24.01
CA ASP A 48 50.32 -3.70 25.17
C ASP A 48 49.58 -2.42 25.59
N ARG A 49 48.27 -2.54 25.77
CA ARG A 49 47.36 -1.44 26.12
C ARG A 49 47.28 -1.20 27.63
N ALA A 50 47.87 -2.05 28.46
CA ALA A 50 47.82 -1.90 29.92
C ALA A 50 48.34 -0.53 30.40
N PRO A 51 49.46 0.03 29.90
CA PRO A 51 49.92 1.36 30.29
C PRO A 51 48.95 2.49 29.90
N MET A 52 48.33 2.37 28.72
CA MET A 52 47.30 3.32 28.25
C MET A 52 46.05 3.26 29.14
N ALA A 53 45.54 2.06 29.42
CA ALA A 53 44.36 1.84 30.25
C ALA A 53 44.58 2.32 31.69
N ALA A 54 45.77 2.05 32.25
CA ALA A 54 46.15 2.52 33.58
C ALA A 54 46.21 4.05 33.65
N LEU A 55 46.73 4.72 32.61
CA LEU A 55 46.75 6.19 32.55
C LEU A 55 45.33 6.77 32.47
N THR A 56 44.48 6.26 31.58
CA THR A 56 43.10 6.74 31.42
C THR A 56 42.25 6.47 32.68
N ALA A 57 42.45 5.33 33.35
CA ALA A 57 41.80 5.03 34.63
C ALA A 57 42.22 6.02 35.73
N PHE A 58 43.51 6.32 35.84
CA PHE A 58 44.02 7.30 36.80
C PHE A 58 43.39 8.68 36.60
N LEU A 59 43.39 9.17 35.36
CA LEU A 59 42.77 10.45 35.00
C LEU A 59 41.25 10.45 35.19
N THR A 60 40.64 9.27 35.21
CA THR A 60 39.21 9.12 35.50
C THR A 60 38.91 9.19 36.99
N GLU A 61 39.80 8.69 37.83
CA GLU A 61 39.67 8.75 39.29
C GLU A 61 40.01 10.15 39.83
N HIS A 62 40.92 10.87 39.19
CA HIS A 62 41.44 12.17 39.65
C HIS A 62 40.91 13.35 38.82
N ARG A 63 39.62 13.67 38.98
CA ARG A 63 38.90 14.71 38.19
C ARG A 63 38.63 16.02 38.94
N SER A 64 39.03 16.15 40.20
CA SER A 64 38.76 17.37 40.97
C SER A 64 39.50 18.58 40.37
N ALA A 65 39.07 19.79 40.72
CA ALA A 65 39.75 21.01 40.26
C ALA A 65 41.20 21.10 40.77
N ALA A 66 41.46 20.55 41.97
CA ALA A 66 42.79 20.49 42.56
C ALA A 66 43.68 19.45 41.87
N ASP A 67 43.13 18.28 41.51
CA ASP A 67 43.80 17.25 40.71
C ASP A 67 44.19 17.77 39.33
N ARG A 68 43.24 18.41 38.64
CA ARG A 68 43.47 19.02 37.33
C ARG A 68 44.61 20.03 37.38
N ARG A 69 44.61 20.92 38.37
CA ARG A 69 45.68 21.93 38.55
C ARG A 69 47.07 21.31 38.74
N ALA A 70 47.17 20.13 39.33
CA ALA A 70 48.44 19.44 39.58
C ALA A 70 48.87 18.52 38.42
N ILE A 71 47.93 17.88 37.74
CA ILE A 71 48.18 16.87 36.70
C ILE A 71 48.30 17.49 35.31
N GLU A 72 47.48 18.50 34.99
CA GLU A 72 47.42 19.12 33.66
C GLU A 72 48.78 19.64 33.17
N PRO A 73 49.61 20.35 33.97
CA PRO A 73 50.94 20.78 33.52
C PRO A 73 51.86 19.63 33.08
N ARG A 74 51.73 18.45 33.71
CA ARG A 74 52.52 17.26 33.38
C ARG A 74 52.06 16.63 32.07
N LEU A 75 50.74 16.56 31.85
CA LEU A 75 50.17 16.12 30.58
C LEU A 75 50.59 17.04 29.43
N LEU A 76 50.56 18.37 29.65
CA LEU A 76 50.99 19.37 28.66
C LEU A 76 52.48 19.21 28.32
N ALA A 77 53.34 19.07 29.33
CA ALA A 77 54.77 18.83 29.12
C ALA A 77 55.02 17.54 28.32
N PHE A 78 54.28 16.47 28.62
CA PHE A 78 54.40 15.20 27.88
C PHE A 78 53.90 15.32 26.45
N ALA A 79 52.79 16.02 26.19
CA ALA A 79 52.28 16.25 24.84
C ALA A 79 53.31 17.00 23.96
N GLN A 80 54.13 17.87 24.56
CA GLN A 80 55.19 18.63 23.90
C GLN A 80 56.55 17.91 23.86
N SER A 81 56.67 16.74 24.50
CA SER A 81 57.92 15.98 24.56
C SER A 81 58.35 15.48 23.18
N THR A 82 59.65 15.59 22.87
CA THR A 82 60.26 15.00 21.66
C THR A 82 60.81 13.60 21.88
N THR A 83 60.82 13.11 23.13
CA THR A 83 61.37 11.79 23.50
C THR A 83 60.31 10.69 23.57
N SER A 84 59.03 11.07 23.56
CA SER A 84 57.90 10.14 23.61
C SER A 84 57.39 9.79 22.21
N THR A 85 56.88 8.57 22.06
CA THR A 85 56.31 8.10 20.79
C THR A 85 55.10 8.94 20.35
N ARG A 86 54.86 8.99 19.04
CA ARG A 86 53.72 9.70 18.45
C ARG A 86 52.39 9.23 19.05
N ALA A 87 52.15 7.91 19.09
CA ALA A 87 50.90 7.35 19.57
C ALA A 87 50.63 7.71 21.06
N ALA A 88 51.67 7.73 21.89
CA ALA A 88 51.56 8.14 23.28
C ALA A 88 51.19 9.63 23.40
N ARG A 89 51.86 10.50 22.62
CA ARG A 89 51.55 11.93 22.59
C ARG A 89 50.13 12.21 22.10
N GLN A 90 49.69 11.52 21.04
CA GLN A 90 48.31 11.61 20.53
C GLN A 90 47.28 11.25 21.61
N HIS A 91 47.49 10.15 22.32
CA HIS A 91 46.59 9.74 23.40
C HIS A 91 46.54 10.77 24.53
N VAL A 92 47.70 11.29 24.96
CA VAL A 92 47.76 12.32 25.99
C VAL A 92 47.05 13.61 25.57
N ILE A 93 47.18 14.04 24.31
CA ILE A 93 46.46 15.21 23.78
C ILE A 93 44.93 15.00 23.87
N ARG A 94 44.44 13.79 23.53
CA ARG A 94 43.01 13.46 23.66
C ARG A 94 42.55 13.44 25.12
N GLU A 95 43.37 12.93 26.02
CA GLU A 95 43.08 12.97 27.45
C GLU A 95 43.07 14.41 27.99
N ILE A 96 43.97 15.29 27.54
CA ILE A 96 43.93 16.73 27.85
C ILE A 96 42.60 17.32 27.40
N GLY A 97 42.10 16.96 26.21
CA GLY A 97 40.78 17.40 25.74
C GLY A 97 39.63 16.93 26.64
N ARG A 98 39.76 15.76 27.28
CA ARG A 98 38.72 15.13 28.11
C ARG A 98 38.72 15.61 29.57
N VAL A 99 39.91 15.81 30.16
CA VAL A 99 40.07 16.12 31.60
C VAL A 99 40.75 17.46 31.87
N GLY A 100 41.22 18.16 30.84
CA GLY A 100 41.88 19.45 30.99
C GLY A 100 40.92 20.59 31.26
N SER A 101 41.49 21.79 31.36
CA SER A 101 40.78 23.06 31.53
C SER A 101 41.19 24.06 30.45
N ALA A 102 40.54 25.23 30.42
CA ALA A 102 40.96 26.33 29.55
C ALA A 102 42.44 26.74 29.68
N ALA A 103 43.14 26.37 30.77
CA ALA A 103 44.57 26.64 30.94
C ALA A 103 45.45 25.84 29.95
N ALA A 104 44.96 24.72 29.41
CA ALA A 104 45.63 23.93 28.38
C ALA A 104 45.62 24.60 27.00
N ALA A 105 44.75 25.60 26.78
CA ALA A 105 44.53 26.17 25.45
C ALA A 105 45.81 26.72 24.78
N PRO A 106 46.68 27.51 25.45
CA PRO A 106 47.91 28.01 24.83
C PRO A 106 48.87 26.88 24.39
N ALA A 107 48.99 25.82 25.19
CA ALA A 107 49.87 24.70 24.90
C ALA A 107 49.36 23.83 23.74
N LEU A 108 48.03 23.63 23.66
CA LEU A 108 47.41 22.96 22.52
C LEU A 108 47.45 23.81 21.25
N ILE A 109 47.30 25.14 21.36
CA ILE A 109 47.44 26.07 20.23
C ILE A 109 48.83 25.97 19.61
N ALA A 110 49.88 25.87 20.43
CA ALA A 110 51.25 25.70 19.95
C ALA A 110 51.45 24.41 19.12
N LEU A 111 50.66 23.37 19.39
CA LEU A 111 50.73 22.07 18.68
C LEU A 111 49.91 22.05 17.38
N LEU A 112 49.09 23.07 17.08
CA LEU A 112 48.23 23.08 15.89
C LEU A 112 49.00 23.07 14.56
N SER A 113 50.23 23.56 14.56
CA SER A 113 51.11 23.60 13.39
C SER A 113 51.88 22.29 13.18
N ASP A 114 51.80 21.37 14.14
CA ASP A 114 52.42 20.06 14.04
C ASP A 114 51.70 19.24 12.95
N ALA A 115 52.48 18.62 12.05
CA ALA A 115 51.95 17.85 10.93
C ALA A 115 51.25 16.57 11.39
N GLU A 116 51.70 15.98 12.50
CA GLU A 116 51.23 14.69 13.00
C GLU A 116 50.21 14.80 14.13
N LEU A 117 50.30 15.87 14.94
CA LEU A 117 49.53 16.06 16.17
C LEU A 117 48.53 17.22 16.10
N GLY A 118 48.61 18.07 15.08
CA GLY A 118 47.79 19.27 15.04
C GLY A 118 46.28 18.99 14.92
N ASP A 119 45.88 17.88 14.29
CA ASP A 119 44.47 17.47 14.24
C ASP A 119 43.97 16.96 15.60
N ASP A 120 44.79 16.20 16.33
CA ASP A 120 44.49 15.78 17.70
C ASP A 120 44.42 16.99 18.65
N ALA A 121 45.31 17.97 18.48
CA ALA A 121 45.31 19.21 19.26
C ALA A 121 44.07 20.06 18.98
N ALA A 122 43.64 20.15 17.72
CA ALA A 122 42.39 20.80 17.35
C ALA A 122 41.19 20.07 17.96
N MET A 123 41.14 18.74 17.88
CA MET A 123 40.05 17.97 18.48
C MET A 123 40.00 18.12 20.02
N ALA A 124 41.15 18.18 20.69
CA ALA A 124 41.23 18.45 22.13
C ALA A 124 40.78 19.88 22.48
N LEU A 125 41.13 20.87 21.66
CA LEU A 125 40.62 22.24 21.82
C LEU A 125 39.12 22.32 21.56
N GLU A 126 38.57 21.51 20.66
CA GLU A 126 37.14 21.45 20.37
C GLU A 126 36.34 20.97 21.59
N THR A 127 36.82 19.93 22.28
CA THR A 127 36.19 19.42 23.50
C THR A 127 36.34 20.37 24.69
N LEU A 128 37.42 21.16 24.74
CA LEU A 128 37.63 22.20 25.76
C LEU A 128 36.78 23.45 25.47
N ALA A 129 35.46 23.27 25.56
CA ALA A 129 34.42 24.20 25.13
C ALA A 129 34.25 25.49 25.97
N GLU A 130 35.29 25.95 26.67
CA GLU A 130 35.21 27.07 27.62
C GLU A 130 35.41 28.45 26.94
N PRO A 131 34.70 29.52 27.39
CA PRO A 131 34.84 30.87 26.82
C PRO A 131 36.27 31.42 26.82
N LYS A 132 37.08 31.06 27.83
CA LYS A 132 38.48 31.47 27.91
C LYS A 132 39.35 30.77 26.87
N ALA A 133 39.07 29.50 26.56
CA ALA A 133 39.74 28.77 25.49
C ALA A 133 39.37 29.33 24.11
N ASP A 134 38.09 29.68 23.90
CA ASP A 134 37.64 30.36 22.67
C ASP A 134 38.35 31.70 22.46
N ALA A 135 38.45 32.52 23.52
CA ALA A 135 39.17 33.79 23.44
C ALA A 135 40.65 33.59 23.07
N ALA A 136 41.32 32.59 23.65
CA ALA A 136 42.71 32.26 23.33
C ALA A 136 42.86 31.80 21.87
N VAL A 137 41.97 30.95 21.38
CA VAL A 137 41.97 30.45 19.99
C VAL A 137 41.72 31.60 19.00
N LEU A 138 40.78 32.50 19.30
CA LEU A 138 40.48 33.67 18.46
C LEU A 138 41.65 34.66 18.41
N GLN A 139 42.32 34.91 19.54
CA GLN A 139 43.50 35.78 19.59
C GLN A 139 44.68 35.19 18.81
N ALA A 140 44.84 33.87 18.82
CA ALA A 140 45.93 33.20 18.11
C ALA A 140 45.71 33.12 16.59
N LEU A 141 44.46 33.04 16.13
CA LEU A 141 44.08 32.78 14.74
C LEU A 141 44.82 33.64 13.68
N PRO A 142 45.02 34.97 13.84
CA PRO A 142 45.73 35.78 12.85
C PRO A 142 47.22 35.44 12.69
N THR A 143 47.82 34.86 13.74
CA THR A 143 49.27 34.58 13.80
C THR A 143 49.64 33.15 13.42
N LEU A 144 48.64 32.27 13.23
CA LEU A 144 48.87 30.87 12.90
C LEU A 144 49.30 30.68 11.43
N PRO A 145 50.12 29.66 11.12
CA PRO A 145 50.41 29.28 9.74
C PRO A 145 49.17 28.68 9.05
N ALA A 146 49.15 28.68 7.71
CA ALA A 146 47.98 28.29 6.91
C ALA A 146 47.40 26.91 7.29
N ALA A 147 48.25 25.90 7.47
CA ALA A 147 47.84 24.56 7.88
C ALA A 147 47.12 24.52 9.24
N ALA A 148 47.54 25.36 10.18
CA ALA A 148 46.92 25.48 11.50
C ALA A 148 45.64 26.34 11.47
N ARG A 149 45.59 27.38 10.62
CA ARG A 149 44.38 28.22 10.45
C ARG A 149 43.18 27.40 10.00
N GLY A 150 43.36 26.51 9.02
CA GLY A 150 42.27 25.65 8.53
C GLY A 150 41.64 24.79 9.62
N ARG A 151 42.48 24.18 10.46
CA ARG A 151 42.06 23.37 11.62
C ARG A 151 41.28 24.19 12.64
N VAL A 152 41.77 25.39 12.97
CA VAL A 152 41.12 26.29 13.94
C VAL A 152 39.79 26.81 13.41
N VAL A 153 39.72 27.21 12.15
CA VAL A 153 38.47 27.66 11.53
C VAL A 153 37.42 26.55 11.57
N ALA A 154 37.79 25.32 11.19
CA ALA A 154 36.89 24.18 11.25
C ALA A 154 36.41 23.86 12.68
N LEU A 155 37.32 23.96 13.66
CA LEU A 155 37.02 23.82 15.09
C LEU A 155 35.99 24.84 15.57
N LEU A 156 36.18 26.12 15.25
CA LEU A 156 35.26 27.20 15.66
C LEU A 156 33.87 27.01 15.07
N GLY A 157 33.81 26.51 13.83
CA GLY A 157 32.58 26.10 13.17
C GLY A 157 31.85 24.96 13.87
N ARG A 158 32.56 23.87 14.21
CA ARG A 158 31.95 22.71 14.90
C ARG A 158 31.45 23.05 16.31
N ARG A 159 32.15 23.97 17.01
CA ARG A 159 31.70 24.53 18.30
C ARG A 159 30.50 25.48 18.17
N ARG A 160 30.12 25.86 16.94
CA ARG A 160 29.10 26.88 16.67
C ARG A 160 29.41 28.22 17.34
N ALA A 161 30.69 28.62 17.37
CA ALA A 161 31.16 29.79 18.10
C ALA A 161 30.68 31.10 17.42
N ALA A 162 29.51 31.61 17.80
CA ALA A 162 28.92 32.81 17.19
C ALA A 162 29.85 34.04 17.24
N GLY A 163 30.59 34.23 18.34
CA GLY A 163 31.55 35.33 18.49
C GLY A 163 32.78 35.23 17.57
N ALA A 164 33.01 34.08 16.93
CA ALA A 164 34.11 33.86 16.00
C ALA A 164 33.81 34.36 14.58
N VAL A 165 32.53 34.60 14.25
CA VAL A 165 32.09 34.95 12.90
C VAL A 165 32.87 36.13 12.30
N PRO A 166 33.08 37.26 13.00
CA PRO A 166 33.85 38.39 12.45
C PRO A 166 35.30 38.03 12.12
N ALA A 167 35.90 37.08 12.84
CA ALA A 167 37.27 36.61 12.60
C ALA A 167 37.35 35.57 11.47
N ILE A 168 36.26 34.85 11.19
CA ILE A 168 36.21 33.83 10.13
C ILE A 168 35.91 34.45 8.75
N VAL A 169 35.04 35.47 8.68
CA VAL A 169 34.60 36.09 7.42
C VAL A 169 35.74 36.53 6.49
N PRO A 170 36.87 37.11 6.97
CA PRO A 170 37.99 37.46 6.10
C PRO A 170 38.58 36.29 5.31
N PHE A 171 38.55 35.07 5.86
CA PHE A 171 39.10 33.87 5.21
C PHE A 171 38.25 33.36 4.03
N LEU A 172 37.03 33.87 3.85
CA LEU A 172 36.21 33.54 2.67
C LEU A 172 36.89 33.96 1.35
N LYS A 173 37.73 35.00 1.40
CA LYS A 173 38.46 35.56 0.25
C LYS A 173 39.93 35.12 0.22
N ASP A 174 40.31 34.14 1.03
CA ASP A 174 41.69 33.64 1.06
C ASP A 174 42.05 32.99 -0.29
N ALA A 175 43.33 33.12 -0.69
CA ALA A 175 43.84 32.54 -1.92
C ALA A 175 43.90 31.00 -1.84
N ASP A 176 44.04 30.44 -0.64
CA ASP A 176 43.94 29.00 -0.41
C ASP A 176 42.47 28.56 -0.44
N SER A 177 42.12 27.82 -1.49
CA SER A 177 40.76 27.28 -1.68
C SER A 177 40.32 26.35 -0.54
N SER A 178 41.26 25.68 0.11
CA SER A 178 40.97 24.76 1.22
C SER A 178 40.57 25.54 2.48
N LEU A 179 41.30 26.63 2.76
CA LEU A 179 40.98 27.52 3.87
C LEU A 179 39.67 28.29 3.62
N SER A 180 39.44 28.76 2.40
CA SER A 180 38.17 29.39 2.01
C SER A 180 36.98 28.42 2.18
N ALA A 181 37.11 27.15 1.74
CA ALA A 181 36.08 26.14 1.93
C ALA A 181 35.85 25.80 3.42
N ALA A 182 36.92 25.72 4.23
CA ALA A 182 36.82 25.53 5.67
C ALA A 182 36.10 26.71 6.34
N ALA A 183 36.37 27.95 5.92
CA ALA A 183 35.68 29.14 6.40
C ALA A 183 34.19 29.12 6.06
N VAL A 184 33.83 28.71 4.84
CA VAL A 184 32.43 28.54 4.43
C VAL A 184 31.72 27.52 5.31
N ALA A 185 32.30 26.32 5.48
CA ALA A 185 31.74 25.28 6.32
C ALA A 185 31.62 25.72 7.79
N ALA A 186 32.61 26.45 8.30
CA ALA A 186 32.61 26.94 9.66
C ALA A 186 31.51 27.98 9.92
N LEU A 187 31.31 28.92 8.99
CA LEU A 187 30.20 29.87 9.06
C LEU A 187 28.84 29.17 8.99
N GLY A 188 28.73 28.13 8.15
CA GLY A 188 27.56 27.25 8.12
C GLY A 188 27.29 26.56 9.46
N GLY A 189 28.35 26.08 10.14
CA GLY A 189 28.26 25.49 11.48
C GLY A 189 27.85 26.48 12.57
N CYS A 190 28.35 27.73 12.50
CA CYS A 190 27.91 28.81 13.39
C CYS A 190 26.44 29.16 13.18
N ALA A 191 25.94 29.11 11.94
CA ALA A 191 24.54 29.29 11.56
C ALA A 191 23.88 30.57 12.11
N THR A 192 24.61 31.69 12.16
CA THR A 192 24.08 32.98 12.66
C THR A 192 23.65 33.91 11.52
N SER A 193 22.91 34.97 11.85
CA SER A 193 22.55 36.00 10.86
C SER A 193 23.77 36.73 10.30
N ASP A 194 24.79 36.97 11.13
CA ASP A 194 26.05 37.57 10.69
C ASP A 194 26.85 36.63 9.77
N ALA A 195 26.83 35.32 10.06
CA ALA A 195 27.46 34.31 9.21
C ALA A 195 26.77 34.26 7.84
N ALA A 196 25.43 34.28 7.81
CA ALA A 196 24.66 34.38 6.58
C ALA A 196 25.01 35.64 5.78
N ALA A 197 25.05 36.81 6.42
CA ALA A 197 25.41 38.07 5.76
C ALA A 197 26.83 38.02 5.15
N GLY A 198 27.80 37.48 5.89
CA GLY A 198 29.17 37.30 5.41
C GLY A 198 29.25 36.36 4.20
N LEU A 199 28.56 35.22 4.25
CA LEU A 199 28.48 34.26 3.13
C LEU A 199 27.82 34.87 1.90
N ILE A 200 26.69 35.57 2.06
CA ILE A 200 25.96 36.24 0.98
C ILE A 200 26.86 37.29 0.29
N ALA A 201 27.58 38.09 1.08
CA ALA A 201 28.46 39.12 0.55
C ALA A 201 29.67 38.55 -0.21
N ALA A 202 30.22 37.42 0.23
CA ALA A 202 31.36 36.77 -0.41
C ALA A 202 30.98 35.92 -1.64
N MET A 203 29.71 35.52 -1.75
CA MET A 203 29.20 34.58 -2.75
C MET A 203 29.67 34.81 -4.19
N PRO A 204 29.63 36.05 -4.73
CA PRO A 204 30.05 36.29 -6.13
C PRO A 204 31.53 35.99 -6.38
N SER A 205 32.35 35.94 -5.33
CA SER A 205 33.79 35.68 -5.41
C SER A 205 34.18 34.22 -5.10
N LEU A 206 33.27 33.41 -4.53
CA LEU A 206 33.53 32.02 -4.20
C LEU A 206 33.60 31.15 -5.47
N LYS A 207 34.52 30.18 -5.47
CA LYS A 207 34.74 29.26 -6.61
C LYS A 207 34.98 27.83 -6.12
N GLY A 208 34.80 26.86 -7.00
CA GLY A 208 35.10 25.44 -6.73
C GLY A 208 34.40 24.92 -5.48
N HIS A 209 35.14 24.18 -4.65
CA HIS A 209 34.64 23.57 -3.41
C HIS A 209 34.01 24.56 -2.42
N ALA A 210 34.53 25.79 -2.34
CA ALA A 210 33.99 26.81 -1.44
C ALA A 210 32.60 27.29 -1.89
N LEU A 211 32.38 27.41 -3.21
CA LEU A 211 31.06 27.76 -3.75
C LEU A 211 30.05 26.64 -3.49
N THR A 212 30.42 25.38 -3.75
CA THR A 212 29.52 24.24 -3.52
C THR A 212 29.17 24.08 -2.04
N ALA A 213 30.15 24.23 -1.14
CA ALA A 213 29.92 24.18 0.31
C ALA A 213 29.07 25.35 0.83
N SER A 214 29.04 26.48 0.09
CA SER A 214 28.28 27.66 0.51
C SER A 214 26.77 27.43 0.48
N TRP A 215 26.30 26.50 -0.35
CA TRP A 215 24.89 26.11 -0.39
C TRP A 215 24.44 25.46 0.90
N ASP A 216 25.18 24.46 1.39
CA ASP A 216 24.89 23.80 2.67
C ASP A 216 25.04 24.74 3.86
N ALA A 217 26.05 25.63 3.81
CA ALA A 217 26.27 26.64 4.83
C ALA A 217 25.09 27.64 4.89
N LEU A 218 24.62 28.12 3.74
CA LEU A 218 23.45 28.99 3.67
C LEU A 218 22.17 28.27 4.12
N LEU A 219 21.97 27.01 3.76
CA LEU A 219 20.82 26.22 4.21
C LEU A 219 20.83 26.03 5.73
N SER A 220 22.01 25.82 6.33
CA SER A 220 22.16 25.73 7.79
C SER A 220 21.82 27.05 8.47
N CYS A 221 22.32 28.18 7.93
CA CYS A 221 21.95 29.51 8.41
C CYS A 221 20.46 29.81 8.20
N HIS A 222 19.87 29.31 7.12
CA HIS A 222 18.46 29.49 6.82
C HIS A 222 17.58 28.75 7.82
N ALA A 223 17.89 27.49 8.11
CA ALA A 223 17.18 26.71 9.12
C ALA A 223 17.25 27.40 10.50
N ALA A 224 18.45 27.83 10.93
CA ALA A 224 18.61 28.55 12.19
C ALA A 224 17.86 29.90 12.22
N ALA A 225 17.79 30.61 11.09
CA ALA A 225 17.01 31.84 10.98
C ALA A 225 15.51 31.59 11.12
N LEU A 226 14.98 30.49 10.56
CA LEU A 226 13.59 30.08 10.71
C LEU A 226 13.27 29.69 12.16
N ASP A 227 14.14 28.90 12.80
CA ASP A 227 14.00 28.50 14.21
C ASP A 227 14.00 29.71 15.15
N ALA A 228 14.78 30.73 14.82
CA ALA A 228 14.84 31.99 15.57
C ALA A 228 13.71 32.99 15.20
N GLY A 229 12.83 32.67 14.24
CA GLY A 229 11.80 33.59 13.75
C GLY A 229 12.32 34.80 12.98
N ASN A 230 13.59 34.78 12.54
CA ASN A 230 14.22 35.88 11.81
C ASN A 230 13.92 35.81 10.30
N ALA A 231 12.71 36.26 9.94
CA ALA A 231 12.24 36.28 8.56
C ALA A 231 13.13 37.13 7.61
N ASN A 232 13.79 38.18 8.12
CA ASN A 232 14.65 39.03 7.31
C ASN A 232 15.87 38.25 6.80
N THR A 233 16.57 37.54 7.71
CA THR A 233 17.72 36.70 7.33
C THR A 233 17.27 35.55 6.42
N ALA A 234 16.18 34.87 6.76
CA ALA A 234 15.65 33.78 5.95
C ALA A 234 15.35 34.21 4.50
N ASN A 235 14.67 35.35 4.32
CA ASN A 235 14.36 35.91 3.01
C ASN A 235 15.60 36.42 2.26
N ALA A 236 16.57 37.02 2.97
CA ALA A 236 17.84 37.44 2.36
C ALA A 236 18.60 36.25 1.77
N ILE A 237 18.59 35.09 2.46
CA ILE A 237 19.21 33.86 1.97
C ILE A 237 18.49 33.35 0.72
N LEU A 238 17.14 33.33 0.69
CA LEU A 238 16.39 32.94 -0.52
C LEU A 238 16.77 33.81 -1.73
N LEU A 239 16.80 35.13 -1.54
CA LEU A 239 17.17 36.07 -2.59
C LEU A 239 18.62 35.85 -3.06
N ALA A 240 19.54 35.53 -2.14
CA ALA A 240 20.92 35.24 -2.49
C ALA A 240 21.06 33.94 -3.29
N LEU A 241 20.36 32.88 -2.90
CA LEU A 241 20.35 31.61 -3.63
C LEU A 241 19.81 31.78 -5.06
N GLU A 242 18.75 32.57 -5.22
CA GLU A 242 18.17 32.87 -6.53
C GLU A 242 19.12 33.73 -7.39
N LYS A 243 19.63 34.83 -6.84
CA LYS A 243 20.54 35.75 -7.53
C LYS A 243 21.81 35.06 -8.03
N ASN A 244 22.35 34.14 -7.24
CA ASN A 244 23.58 33.41 -7.56
C ASN A 244 23.31 32.09 -8.29
N ARG A 245 22.08 31.83 -8.73
CA ARG A 245 21.69 30.63 -9.51
C ARG A 245 22.13 29.33 -8.85
N ALA A 246 21.94 29.22 -7.52
CA ALA A 246 22.17 27.97 -6.81
C ALA A 246 21.38 26.82 -7.48
N PRO A 247 21.83 25.55 -7.43
CA PRO A 247 21.12 24.43 -8.04
C PRO A 247 19.63 24.39 -7.64
N THR A 248 18.72 23.99 -8.54
CA THR A 248 17.28 24.07 -8.28
C THR A 248 16.86 23.35 -6.99
N HIS A 249 17.36 22.14 -6.74
CA HIS A 249 17.08 21.41 -5.49
C HIS A 249 17.45 22.21 -4.21
N VAL A 250 18.54 22.99 -4.21
CA VAL A 250 18.91 23.86 -3.08
C VAL A 250 17.90 24.99 -2.92
N ARG A 251 17.54 25.66 -4.03
CA ARG A 251 16.55 26.76 -4.00
C ARG A 251 15.18 26.25 -3.52
N MET A 252 14.79 25.05 -3.95
CA MET A 252 13.54 24.41 -3.53
C MET A 252 13.58 23.99 -2.07
N ALA A 253 14.68 23.43 -1.57
CA ALA A 253 14.82 23.09 -0.15
C ALA A 253 14.63 24.32 0.75
N ALA A 254 15.29 25.44 0.45
CA ALA A 254 15.12 26.68 1.20
C ALA A 254 13.69 27.24 1.08
N THR A 255 13.12 27.23 -0.13
CA THR A 255 11.75 27.71 -0.37
C THR A 255 10.73 26.90 0.43
N LEU A 256 10.83 25.56 0.41
CA LEU A 256 9.94 24.67 1.13
C LEU A 256 10.07 24.87 2.64
N ALA A 257 11.30 25.01 3.16
CA ALA A 257 11.54 25.27 4.58
C ALA A 257 10.88 26.59 5.04
N THR A 258 11.05 27.68 4.28
CA THR A 258 10.39 28.96 4.59
C THR A 258 8.86 28.83 4.62
N LEU A 259 8.31 28.05 3.70
CA LEU A 259 6.86 27.86 3.61
C LEU A 259 6.29 26.90 4.66
N GLN A 260 7.11 26.28 5.52
CA GLN A 260 6.62 25.53 6.68
C GLN A 260 5.97 26.43 7.73
N THR A 261 6.39 27.70 7.81
CA THR A 261 5.83 28.68 8.74
C THR A 261 4.86 29.66 8.09
N ALA A 262 4.76 29.65 6.75
CA ALA A 262 3.86 30.52 5.99
C ALA A 262 2.37 30.15 6.14
N SER A 263 1.51 31.12 5.83
CA SER A 263 0.05 30.92 5.76
C SER A 263 -0.33 30.00 4.58
N PRO A 264 -1.49 29.30 4.64
CA PRO A 264 -1.97 28.49 3.52
C PRO A 264 -2.12 29.27 2.20
N GLN A 265 -2.45 30.55 2.28
CA GLN A 265 -2.61 31.43 1.13
C GLN A 265 -1.27 31.73 0.44
N GLU A 266 -0.23 32.04 1.21
CA GLU A 266 1.11 32.26 0.68
C GLU A 266 1.69 30.98 0.06
N ALA A 267 1.48 29.84 0.73
CA ALA A 267 1.87 28.54 0.21
C ALA A 267 1.16 28.21 -1.11
N ALA A 268 -0.14 28.52 -1.22
CA ALA A 268 -0.91 28.32 -2.44
C ALA A 268 -0.42 29.21 -3.60
N LEU A 269 -0.13 30.48 -3.33
CA LEU A 269 0.38 31.40 -4.35
C LEU A 269 1.74 30.94 -4.89
N LYS A 270 2.64 30.52 -3.99
CA LYS A 270 3.95 30.00 -4.39
C LYS A 270 3.83 28.65 -5.11
N ALA A 271 2.94 27.76 -4.65
CA ALA A 271 2.65 26.51 -5.32
C ALA A 271 2.17 26.72 -6.77
N ALA A 272 1.21 27.62 -6.97
CA ALA A 272 0.68 27.95 -8.30
C ALA A 272 1.80 28.42 -9.25
N GLY A 273 2.68 29.31 -8.79
CA GLY A 273 3.84 29.76 -9.59
C GLY A 273 4.80 28.62 -9.92
N LEU A 274 5.19 27.82 -8.92
CA LEU A 274 6.12 26.71 -9.11
C LEU A 274 5.58 25.61 -10.06
N LEU A 275 4.28 25.36 -10.01
CA LEU A 275 3.61 24.39 -10.87
C LEU A 275 3.48 24.82 -12.35
N THR A 276 3.76 26.09 -12.67
CA THR A 276 3.85 26.55 -14.07
C THR A 276 5.24 26.34 -14.69
N SER A 277 6.25 26.04 -13.87
CA SER A 277 7.62 25.80 -14.32
C SER A 277 7.75 24.48 -15.08
N SER A 278 8.61 24.44 -16.09
CA SER A 278 9.02 23.20 -16.76
C SER A 278 10.13 22.44 -16.02
N ASP A 279 10.72 23.03 -14.97
CA ASP A 279 11.75 22.38 -14.16
C ASP A 279 11.14 21.31 -13.24
N PRO A 280 11.57 20.02 -13.33
CA PRO A 280 11.07 18.92 -12.50
C PRO A 280 11.09 19.19 -11.00
N ASP A 281 12.17 19.79 -10.49
CA ASP A 281 12.32 20.05 -9.06
C ASP A 281 11.33 21.13 -8.61
N ALA A 282 11.13 22.15 -9.45
CA ALA A 282 10.24 23.26 -9.17
C ALA A 282 8.77 22.82 -9.09
N TRP A 283 8.25 22.12 -10.09
CA TRP A 283 6.86 21.69 -10.04
C TRP A 283 6.63 20.59 -9.00
N THR A 284 7.62 19.73 -8.70
CA THR A 284 7.54 18.76 -7.59
C THR A 284 7.38 19.47 -6.24
N ALA A 285 8.18 20.52 -5.99
CA ALA A 285 8.03 21.36 -4.80
C ALA A 285 6.65 22.06 -4.78
N GLY A 286 6.20 22.57 -5.93
CA GLY A 286 4.86 23.16 -6.06
C GLY A 286 3.73 22.17 -5.73
N ALA A 287 3.82 20.94 -6.20
CA ALA A 287 2.85 19.87 -5.89
C ALA A 287 2.88 19.49 -4.40
N HIS A 288 4.06 19.41 -3.79
CA HIS A 288 4.21 19.18 -2.36
C HIS A 288 3.50 20.27 -1.54
N LEU A 289 3.73 21.55 -1.88
CA LEU A 289 3.09 22.68 -1.22
C LEU A 289 1.57 22.65 -1.37
N ALA A 290 1.09 22.45 -2.61
CA ALA A 290 -0.34 22.36 -2.89
C ALA A 290 -0.99 21.25 -2.05
N ARG A 291 -0.33 20.10 -1.89
CA ARG A 291 -0.88 18.94 -1.17
C ARG A 291 -0.86 19.10 0.36
N HIS A 292 0.24 19.61 0.91
CA HIS A 292 0.50 19.52 2.35
C HIS A 292 0.39 20.86 3.10
N ARG A 293 0.38 21.99 2.38
CA ARG A 293 0.43 23.32 2.99
C ARG A 293 -0.75 24.21 2.64
N THR A 294 -1.70 23.74 1.82
CA THR A 294 -2.91 24.49 1.48
C THR A 294 -4.16 23.90 2.12
N ASP A 295 -5.12 24.77 2.48
CA ASP A 295 -6.49 24.38 2.78
C ASP A 295 -7.35 24.36 1.50
N ASP A 296 -8.59 23.85 1.57
CA ASP A 296 -9.47 23.75 0.39
C ASP A 296 -9.71 25.11 -0.27
N ARG A 297 -9.81 26.16 0.55
CA ARG A 297 -10.06 27.53 0.09
C ARG A 297 -8.87 28.11 -0.66
N SER A 298 -7.65 27.95 -0.14
CA SER A 298 -6.44 28.48 -0.78
C SER A 298 -6.04 27.68 -2.01
N LEU A 299 -6.33 26.37 -2.01
CA LEU A 299 -6.09 25.49 -3.16
C LEU A 299 -6.89 25.94 -4.41
N LEU A 300 -7.98 26.69 -4.26
CA LEU A 300 -8.72 27.28 -5.38
C LEU A 300 -7.84 28.16 -6.28
N ALA A 301 -6.85 28.85 -5.72
CA ALA A 301 -5.90 29.64 -6.51
C ALA A 301 -5.02 28.76 -7.39
N VAL A 302 -4.58 27.60 -6.89
CA VAL A 302 -3.82 26.61 -7.65
C VAL A 302 -4.68 25.97 -8.73
N ILE A 303 -5.94 25.63 -8.40
CA ILE A 303 -6.91 25.07 -9.34
C ILE A 303 -7.22 26.08 -10.46
N ALA A 304 -7.33 27.37 -10.16
CA ALA A 304 -7.55 28.41 -11.16
C ALA A 304 -6.35 28.53 -12.13
N ALA A 305 -5.12 28.33 -11.66
CA ALA A 305 -3.91 28.36 -12.48
C ALA A 305 -3.68 27.08 -13.30
N LEU A 306 -4.32 25.96 -12.95
CA LEU A 306 -4.16 24.64 -13.56
C LEU A 306 -4.12 24.63 -15.10
N PRO A 307 -4.97 25.37 -15.84
CA PRO A 307 -4.97 25.35 -17.30
C PRO A 307 -3.66 25.86 -17.94
N SER A 308 -2.87 26.65 -17.21
CA SER A 308 -1.59 27.20 -17.67
C SER A 308 -0.39 26.32 -17.34
N MET A 309 -0.59 25.25 -16.57
CA MET A 309 0.48 24.36 -16.12
C MET A 309 0.84 23.31 -17.18
N PRO A 310 2.09 22.81 -17.19
CA PRO A 310 2.47 21.64 -17.99
C PRO A 310 1.63 20.40 -17.64
N PRO A 311 1.45 19.44 -18.57
CA PRO A 311 0.61 18.26 -18.34
C PRO A 311 0.93 17.47 -17.06
N ALA A 312 2.21 17.27 -16.74
CA ALA A 312 2.63 16.57 -15.52
C ALA A 312 2.11 17.25 -14.24
N SER A 313 2.21 18.59 -14.19
CA SER A 313 1.73 19.40 -13.07
C SER A 313 0.21 19.42 -13.01
N GLN A 314 -0.48 19.47 -14.15
CA GLN A 314 -1.94 19.34 -14.20
C GLN A 314 -2.40 18.01 -13.59
N VAL A 315 -1.78 16.90 -13.98
CA VAL A 315 -2.08 15.56 -13.42
C VAL A 315 -1.86 15.53 -11.91
N ALA A 316 -0.78 16.12 -11.40
CA ALA A 316 -0.50 16.19 -9.98
C ALA A 316 -1.57 16.96 -9.20
N VAL A 317 -2.00 18.13 -9.70
CA VAL A 317 -3.06 18.92 -9.07
C VAL A 317 -4.42 18.22 -9.16
N LEU A 318 -4.74 17.58 -10.29
CA LEU A 318 -5.96 16.78 -10.44
C LEU A 318 -6.01 15.62 -9.42
N GLY A 319 -4.86 15.00 -9.14
CA GLY A 319 -4.76 14.02 -8.06
C GLY A 319 -5.09 14.62 -6.68
N ILE A 320 -4.63 15.84 -6.38
CA ILE A 320 -4.97 16.52 -5.13
C ILE A 320 -6.48 16.84 -5.06
N VAL A 321 -7.06 17.31 -6.17
CA VAL A 321 -8.51 17.58 -6.29
C VAL A 321 -9.35 16.32 -6.03
N GLU A 322 -8.91 15.19 -6.56
CA GLU A 322 -9.55 13.89 -6.34
C GLU A 322 -9.47 13.45 -4.88
N ASP A 323 -8.26 13.45 -4.30
CA ASP A 323 -8.02 13.01 -2.92
C ASP A 323 -8.84 13.83 -1.92
N ARG A 324 -9.00 15.13 -2.20
CA ARG A 324 -9.77 16.09 -1.38
C ARG A 324 -11.24 16.22 -1.76
N ARG A 325 -11.69 15.56 -2.83
CA ARG A 325 -13.10 15.55 -3.30
C ARG A 325 -13.68 16.95 -3.56
N LEU A 326 -12.89 17.83 -4.18
CA LEU A 326 -13.23 19.25 -4.33
C LEU A 326 -14.29 19.49 -5.42
N SER A 327 -15.56 19.42 -5.05
CA SER A 327 -16.71 19.57 -5.96
C SER A 327 -16.77 20.91 -6.71
N VAL A 328 -16.20 21.97 -6.12
CA VAL A 328 -16.02 23.29 -6.76
C VAL A 328 -15.19 23.23 -8.03
N ALA A 329 -14.31 22.22 -8.18
CA ALA A 329 -13.50 22.02 -9.38
C ALA A 329 -14.28 21.38 -10.54
N ALA A 330 -15.50 20.89 -10.34
CA ALA A 330 -16.26 20.14 -11.34
C ALA A 330 -16.41 20.83 -12.72
N PRO A 331 -16.69 22.15 -12.85
CA PRO A 331 -16.70 22.80 -14.17
C PRO A 331 -15.34 22.70 -14.89
N LEU A 332 -14.25 22.85 -14.14
CA LEU A 332 -12.90 22.75 -14.68
C LEU A 332 -12.56 21.31 -15.08
N LEU A 333 -12.92 20.32 -14.24
CA LEU A 333 -12.72 18.91 -14.54
C LEU A 333 -13.45 18.49 -15.82
N ALA A 334 -14.70 18.95 -16.01
CA ALA A 334 -15.46 18.70 -17.23
C ALA A 334 -14.72 19.24 -18.47
N ARG A 335 -14.16 20.45 -18.39
CA ARG A 335 -13.36 21.01 -19.50
C ARG A 335 -12.09 20.21 -19.77
N LEU A 336 -11.36 19.82 -18.74
CA LEU A 336 -10.09 19.08 -18.86
C LEU A 336 -10.29 17.63 -19.30
N SER A 337 -11.49 17.07 -19.15
CA SER A 337 -11.84 15.78 -19.74
C SER A 337 -11.80 15.77 -21.27
N GLY A 338 -11.79 16.95 -21.90
CA GLY A 338 -11.55 17.13 -23.34
C GLY A 338 -10.11 17.51 -23.70
N SER A 339 -9.15 17.42 -22.76
CA SER A 339 -7.76 17.80 -23.03
C SER A 339 -7.16 16.96 -24.18
N PRO A 340 -6.34 17.57 -25.07
CA PRO A 340 -5.59 16.80 -26.07
C PRO A 340 -4.59 15.85 -25.42
N ASP A 341 -4.06 16.20 -24.24
CA ASP A 341 -3.13 15.35 -23.50
C ASP A 341 -3.89 14.16 -22.86
N PRO A 342 -3.51 12.91 -23.16
CA PRO A 342 -4.21 11.73 -22.68
C PRO A 342 -4.12 11.55 -21.16
N ALA A 343 -2.99 11.91 -20.53
CA ALA A 343 -2.80 11.78 -19.10
C ALA A 343 -3.66 12.80 -18.33
N VAL A 344 -3.73 14.03 -18.82
CA VAL A 344 -4.60 15.08 -18.25
C VAL A 344 -6.07 14.70 -18.38
N ARG A 345 -6.47 14.23 -19.57
CA ARG A 345 -7.84 13.76 -19.82
C ARG A 345 -8.25 12.63 -18.88
N ALA A 346 -7.42 11.60 -18.75
CA ALA A 346 -7.68 10.47 -17.86
C ALA A 346 -7.73 10.91 -16.39
N ALA A 347 -6.81 11.77 -15.96
CA ALA A 347 -6.79 12.32 -14.60
C ALA A 347 -8.04 13.16 -14.29
N ALA A 348 -8.51 13.96 -15.25
CA ALA A 348 -9.73 14.76 -15.09
C ALA A 348 -10.97 13.88 -14.95
N LEU A 349 -11.14 12.89 -15.83
CA LEU A 349 -12.25 11.92 -15.77
C LEU A 349 -12.26 11.14 -14.45
N ARG A 350 -11.09 10.71 -13.97
CA ARG A 350 -10.95 10.02 -12.68
C ARG A 350 -11.35 10.93 -11.52
N ALA A 351 -10.86 12.17 -11.50
CA ALA A 351 -11.16 13.15 -10.45
C ALA A 351 -12.65 13.52 -10.41
N MET A 352 -13.36 13.50 -11.55
CA MET A 352 -14.82 13.70 -11.61
C MET A 352 -15.62 12.63 -10.88
N GLY A 353 -15.04 11.49 -10.49
CA GLY A 353 -15.69 10.54 -9.61
C GLY A 353 -15.96 11.18 -8.24
N PRO A 354 -14.96 11.24 -7.34
CA PRO A 354 -15.18 11.76 -6.00
C PRO A 354 -15.43 13.28 -5.92
N ALA A 355 -14.98 14.06 -6.92
CA ALA A 355 -15.20 15.52 -6.98
C ALA A 355 -16.32 15.92 -7.96
N GLY A 356 -17.03 14.96 -8.56
CA GLY A 356 -18.13 15.27 -9.48
C GLY A 356 -19.42 15.70 -8.77
N ARG A 357 -20.33 16.25 -9.56
CA ARG A 357 -21.71 16.60 -9.18
C ARG A 357 -22.69 16.11 -10.25
N ALA A 358 -23.98 16.39 -10.12
CA ALA A 358 -25.00 15.95 -11.07
C ALA A 358 -24.64 16.29 -12.53
N GLU A 359 -24.03 17.45 -12.75
CA GLU A 359 -23.61 17.96 -14.06
C GLU A 359 -22.38 17.23 -14.63
N SER A 360 -21.69 16.44 -13.82
CA SER A 360 -20.60 15.56 -14.26
C SER A 360 -21.12 14.30 -14.95
N VAL A 361 -22.37 13.87 -14.66
CA VAL A 361 -22.94 12.61 -15.17
C VAL A 361 -22.96 12.55 -16.70
N PRO A 362 -23.46 13.55 -17.45
CA PRO A 362 -23.48 13.46 -18.91
C PRO A 362 -22.08 13.35 -19.52
N VAL A 363 -21.11 14.09 -18.97
CA VAL A 363 -19.72 14.07 -19.43
C VAL A 363 -19.08 12.70 -19.19
N LEU A 364 -19.25 12.15 -18.00
CA LEU A 364 -18.74 10.84 -17.64
C LEU A 364 -19.41 9.72 -18.46
N ALA A 365 -20.71 9.81 -18.72
CA ALA A 365 -21.45 8.85 -19.51
C ALA A 365 -21.02 8.84 -20.99
N ALA A 366 -20.84 10.03 -21.59
CA ALA A 366 -20.29 10.16 -22.93
C ALA A 366 -18.85 9.60 -23.01
N ALA A 367 -17.99 9.94 -22.05
CA ALA A 367 -16.61 9.44 -22.00
C ALA A 367 -16.54 7.91 -21.80
N ALA A 368 -17.45 7.34 -21.01
CA ALA A 368 -17.54 5.89 -20.80
C ALA A 368 -18.05 5.12 -22.03
N ALA A 369 -18.87 5.74 -22.87
CA ALA A 369 -19.43 5.12 -24.06
C ALA A 369 -18.54 5.31 -25.30
N GLU A 370 -18.13 6.55 -25.54
CA GLU A 370 -17.57 6.99 -26.83
C GLU A 370 -16.16 7.59 -26.67
N GLY A 371 -15.67 7.79 -25.45
CA GLY A 371 -14.34 8.36 -25.19
C GLY A 371 -13.19 7.47 -25.65
N ALA A 372 -11.98 8.05 -25.67
CA ALA A 372 -10.74 7.34 -25.95
C ALA A 372 -10.51 6.16 -24.97
N GLU A 373 -9.82 5.12 -25.43
CA GLU A 373 -9.66 3.86 -24.69
C GLU A 373 -9.05 4.09 -23.29
N GLU A 374 -8.04 4.95 -23.17
CA GLU A 374 -7.34 5.25 -21.92
C GLU A 374 -8.26 5.92 -20.89
N GLY A 375 -9.24 6.70 -21.36
CA GLY A 375 -10.18 7.43 -20.50
C GLY A 375 -11.46 6.65 -20.17
N ARG A 376 -11.82 5.66 -20.99
CA ARG A 376 -13.12 4.98 -20.91
C ARG A 376 -13.30 4.21 -19.59
N ALA A 377 -12.30 3.44 -19.18
CA ALA A 377 -12.33 2.71 -17.91
C ALA A 377 -12.37 3.66 -16.71
N GLY A 378 -11.63 4.77 -16.77
CA GLY A 378 -11.65 5.83 -15.76
C GLY A 378 -13.04 6.47 -15.63
N ALA A 379 -13.69 6.77 -16.76
CA ALA A 379 -15.03 7.35 -16.79
C ALA A 379 -16.10 6.39 -16.21
N ARG A 380 -16.05 5.10 -16.55
CA ARG A 380 -16.93 4.07 -15.95
C ARG A 380 -16.77 4.00 -14.43
N LYS A 381 -15.51 3.96 -13.96
CA LYS A 381 -15.23 3.97 -12.52
C LYS A 381 -15.71 5.26 -11.86
N ALA A 382 -15.56 6.40 -12.52
CA ALA A 382 -16.04 7.69 -12.02
C ALA A 382 -17.56 7.76 -11.94
N LEU A 383 -18.32 7.21 -12.91
CA LEU A 383 -19.79 7.10 -12.82
C LEU A 383 -20.25 6.30 -11.60
N ARG A 384 -19.52 5.25 -11.24
CA ARG A 384 -19.80 4.50 -10.02
C ARG A 384 -19.57 5.33 -8.76
N LEU A 385 -18.51 6.14 -8.75
CA LEU A 385 -18.05 6.89 -7.57
C LEU A 385 -18.71 8.26 -7.40
N VAL A 386 -19.30 8.84 -8.46
CA VAL A 386 -19.89 10.18 -8.39
C VAL A 386 -21.00 10.25 -7.34
N HIS A 387 -20.97 11.27 -6.51
CA HIS A 387 -21.89 11.40 -5.39
C HIS A 387 -22.27 12.86 -5.16
N GLY A 388 -23.44 13.10 -4.57
CA GLY A 388 -23.95 14.44 -4.34
C GLY A 388 -25.44 14.50 -4.62
N THR A 389 -26.05 15.61 -4.23
CA THR A 389 -27.48 15.86 -4.48
C THR A 389 -27.75 15.96 -5.98
N GLY A 390 -28.77 15.25 -6.48
CA GLY A 390 -29.18 15.32 -7.89
C GLY A 390 -28.46 14.34 -8.83
N VAL A 391 -27.49 13.55 -8.36
CA VAL A 391 -26.71 12.64 -9.23
C VAL A 391 -27.58 11.52 -9.79
N ASP A 392 -28.42 10.91 -8.96
CA ASP A 392 -29.29 9.82 -9.38
C ASP A 392 -30.38 10.33 -10.35
N GLU A 393 -30.91 11.53 -10.12
CA GLU A 393 -31.82 12.22 -11.04
C GLU A 393 -31.13 12.54 -12.38
N ALA A 394 -29.86 12.96 -12.35
CA ALA A 394 -29.09 13.20 -13.56
C ALA A 394 -28.82 11.92 -14.34
N ILE A 395 -28.55 10.79 -13.66
CA ILE A 395 -28.42 9.47 -14.30
C ILE A 395 -29.73 9.10 -15.00
N LEU A 396 -30.87 9.19 -14.31
CA LEU A 396 -32.18 8.87 -14.89
C LEU A 396 -32.57 9.82 -16.02
N GLY A 397 -32.28 11.11 -15.89
CA GLY A 397 -32.52 12.12 -16.92
C GLY A 397 -31.69 11.87 -18.19
N THR A 398 -30.41 11.58 -18.02
CA THR A 398 -29.50 11.29 -19.14
C THR A 398 -29.85 9.94 -19.80
N LEU A 399 -30.30 8.95 -19.04
CA LEU A 399 -30.71 7.64 -19.57
C LEU A 399 -31.91 7.74 -20.53
N ARG A 400 -32.77 8.74 -20.36
CA ARG A 400 -33.95 8.95 -21.24
C ARG A 400 -33.59 9.62 -22.57
N THR A 401 -32.49 10.37 -22.61
CA THR A 401 -32.15 11.26 -23.74
C THR A 401 -30.86 10.87 -24.45
N GLY A 402 -30.03 10.01 -23.85
CA GLY A 402 -28.74 9.59 -24.41
C GLY A 402 -28.84 8.62 -25.58
N THR A 403 -27.73 8.49 -26.33
CA THR A 403 -27.56 7.49 -27.39
C THR A 403 -27.58 6.07 -26.81
N PRO A 404 -27.86 5.01 -27.61
CA PRO A 404 -27.90 3.63 -27.11
C PRO A 404 -26.65 3.22 -26.32
N VAL A 405 -25.46 3.58 -26.79
CA VAL A 405 -24.20 3.28 -26.11
C VAL A 405 -24.05 4.02 -24.77
N VAL A 406 -24.49 5.28 -24.67
CA VAL A 406 -24.51 6.05 -23.42
C VAL A 406 -25.53 5.46 -22.43
N ARG A 407 -26.70 5.06 -22.92
CA ARG A 407 -27.76 4.45 -22.09
C ARG A 407 -27.28 3.15 -21.45
N ILE A 408 -26.54 2.31 -22.19
CA ILE A 408 -25.95 1.07 -21.67
C ILE A 408 -24.98 1.36 -20.52
N GLU A 409 -24.10 2.36 -20.65
CA GLU A 409 -23.17 2.73 -19.58
C GLU A 409 -23.89 3.26 -18.33
N LEU A 410 -24.97 4.02 -18.51
CA LEU A 410 -25.79 4.50 -17.40
C LEU A 410 -26.54 3.35 -16.71
N ILE A 411 -27.09 2.39 -17.45
CA ILE A 411 -27.72 1.19 -16.89
C ILE A 411 -26.70 0.41 -16.06
N ARG A 412 -25.48 0.20 -16.56
CA ARG A 412 -24.39 -0.42 -15.80
C ARG A 412 -24.08 0.34 -14.52
N ALA A 413 -23.95 1.66 -14.62
CA ALA A 413 -23.68 2.52 -13.47
C ALA A 413 -24.78 2.40 -12.40
N MET A 414 -26.06 2.35 -12.79
CA MET A 414 -27.17 2.15 -11.86
C MET A 414 -27.02 0.83 -11.08
N GLY A 415 -26.64 -0.24 -11.77
CA GLY A 415 -26.31 -1.53 -11.17
C GLY A 415 -25.17 -1.45 -10.16
N ASP A 416 -24.03 -0.92 -10.59
CA ASP A 416 -22.80 -0.81 -9.79
C ASP A 416 -22.94 0.11 -8.57
N ARG A 417 -23.91 1.03 -8.62
CA ARG A 417 -24.28 1.96 -7.55
C ARG A 417 -25.36 1.43 -6.61
N GLY A 418 -26.01 0.31 -6.93
CA GLY A 418 -27.12 -0.20 -6.11
C GLY A 418 -28.38 0.66 -6.20
N MET A 419 -28.64 1.32 -7.33
CA MET A 419 -29.68 2.34 -7.48
C MET A 419 -31.09 1.73 -7.60
N THR A 420 -31.63 1.21 -6.50
CA THR A 420 -32.95 0.53 -6.45
C THR A 420 -34.12 1.44 -6.85
N ALA A 421 -34.05 2.75 -6.56
CA ALA A 421 -35.04 3.73 -7.00
C ALA A 421 -35.17 3.81 -8.54
N GLY A 422 -34.16 3.35 -9.28
CA GLY A 422 -34.16 3.29 -10.74
C GLY A 422 -34.82 2.04 -11.33
N LEU A 423 -35.25 1.07 -10.52
CA LEU A 423 -35.86 -0.18 -10.98
C LEU A 423 -37.04 0.01 -11.95
N PRO A 424 -37.97 0.96 -11.76
CA PRO A 424 -39.05 1.19 -12.73
C PRO A 424 -38.53 1.56 -14.13
N VAL A 425 -37.43 2.31 -14.21
CA VAL A 425 -36.82 2.69 -15.49
C VAL A 425 -36.08 1.51 -16.12
N LEU A 426 -35.42 0.68 -15.31
CA LEU A 426 -34.76 -0.54 -15.79
C LEU A 426 -35.74 -1.58 -16.30
N LEU A 427 -36.89 -1.75 -15.62
CA LEU A 427 -37.97 -2.63 -16.06
C LEU A 427 -38.55 -2.18 -17.41
N ALA A 428 -38.73 -0.88 -17.63
CA ALA A 428 -39.12 -0.35 -18.94
C ALA A 428 -38.04 -0.61 -20.00
N ALA A 429 -36.76 -0.40 -19.67
CA ALA A 429 -35.63 -0.63 -20.57
C ALA A 429 -35.42 -2.12 -20.92
N ALA A 430 -35.91 -3.06 -20.10
CA ALA A 430 -35.91 -4.49 -20.42
C ALA A 430 -36.79 -4.82 -21.65
N GLY A 431 -37.70 -3.92 -22.04
CA GLY A 431 -38.52 -4.00 -23.25
C GLY A 431 -38.10 -3.04 -24.38
N ASP A 432 -36.91 -2.45 -24.30
CA ASP A 432 -36.41 -1.49 -25.30
C ASP A 432 -36.31 -2.06 -26.73
N ALA A 433 -36.35 -1.23 -27.76
CA ALA A 433 -36.16 -1.70 -29.14
C ALA A 433 -34.73 -2.20 -29.40
N ASP A 434 -33.73 -1.61 -28.73
CA ASP A 434 -32.32 -1.98 -28.84
C ASP A 434 -31.99 -3.22 -28.00
N ALA A 435 -31.46 -4.26 -28.64
CA ALA A 435 -31.16 -5.54 -27.99
C ALA A 435 -30.06 -5.45 -26.92
N ALA A 436 -29.07 -4.58 -27.10
CA ALA A 436 -28.00 -4.41 -26.14
C ALA A 436 -28.50 -3.67 -24.88
N ILE A 437 -29.40 -2.70 -25.05
CA ILE A 437 -30.08 -2.02 -23.93
C ILE A 437 -30.94 -3.01 -23.15
N ARG A 438 -31.78 -3.80 -23.83
CA ARG A 438 -32.61 -4.82 -23.17
C ARG A 438 -31.77 -5.79 -22.35
N THR A 439 -30.73 -6.35 -22.96
CA THR A 439 -29.86 -7.34 -22.33
C THR A 439 -29.21 -6.79 -21.06
N GLU A 440 -28.66 -5.58 -21.14
CA GLU A 440 -28.04 -4.93 -19.99
C GLU A 440 -29.08 -4.56 -18.92
N ALA A 441 -30.25 -4.04 -19.31
CA ALA A 441 -31.32 -3.71 -18.38
C ALA A 441 -31.81 -4.94 -17.62
N ILE A 442 -32.09 -6.05 -18.32
CA ILE A 442 -32.52 -7.32 -17.70
C ILE A 442 -31.50 -7.79 -16.66
N ARG A 443 -30.20 -7.73 -16.99
CA ARG A 443 -29.13 -8.09 -16.07
C ARG A 443 -29.18 -7.23 -14.81
N GLN A 444 -29.37 -5.92 -14.94
CA GLN A 444 -29.39 -5.00 -13.79
C GLN A 444 -30.67 -5.08 -12.98
N VAL A 445 -31.82 -5.34 -13.60
CA VAL A 445 -33.05 -5.66 -12.86
C VAL A 445 -32.78 -6.88 -11.98
N GLY A 446 -32.15 -7.93 -12.50
CA GLY A 446 -31.79 -9.12 -11.72
C GLY A 446 -30.80 -8.85 -10.58
N ALA A 447 -29.91 -7.87 -10.72
CA ALA A 447 -28.95 -7.48 -9.68
C ALA A 447 -29.59 -6.63 -8.57
N LEU A 448 -30.54 -5.76 -8.92
CA LEU A 448 -31.11 -4.76 -8.03
C LEU A 448 -32.46 -5.14 -7.42
N ALA A 449 -33.25 -5.98 -8.09
CA ALA A 449 -34.59 -6.32 -7.65
C ALA A 449 -34.57 -7.01 -6.28
N GLY A 450 -35.53 -6.61 -5.44
CA GLY A 450 -35.79 -7.19 -4.14
C GLY A 450 -37.23 -7.67 -3.99
N PRO A 451 -37.71 -7.85 -2.75
CA PRO A 451 -39.04 -8.40 -2.48
C PRO A 451 -40.20 -7.65 -3.13
N LYS A 452 -40.10 -6.32 -3.25
CA LYS A 452 -41.17 -5.48 -3.79
C LYS A 452 -41.35 -5.67 -5.30
N GLU A 453 -40.27 -5.97 -6.01
CA GLU A 453 -40.25 -6.11 -7.47
C GLU A 453 -40.39 -7.57 -7.92
N TRP A 454 -40.48 -8.53 -6.99
CA TRP A 454 -40.56 -9.96 -7.31
C TRP A 454 -41.73 -10.29 -8.24
N ALA A 455 -42.93 -9.77 -7.93
CA ALA A 455 -44.10 -9.97 -8.77
C ALA A 455 -43.90 -9.39 -10.19
N GLN A 456 -43.30 -8.20 -10.30
CA GLN A 456 -43.02 -7.54 -11.57
C GLN A 456 -41.98 -8.31 -12.40
N LEU A 457 -41.01 -8.95 -11.76
CA LEU A 457 -40.05 -9.84 -12.42
C LEU A 457 -40.71 -11.08 -13.01
N LEU A 458 -41.66 -11.69 -12.29
CA LEU A 458 -42.45 -12.80 -12.82
C LEU A 458 -43.37 -12.36 -13.96
N ASP A 459 -43.93 -11.15 -13.87
CA ASP A 459 -44.69 -10.52 -14.95
C ASP A 459 -43.81 -10.28 -16.18
N LEU A 460 -42.55 -9.85 -16.00
CA LEU A 460 -41.60 -9.62 -17.09
C LEU A 460 -41.32 -10.90 -17.89
N ILE A 461 -41.19 -12.06 -17.23
CA ILE A 461 -41.03 -13.35 -17.93
C ILE A 461 -42.22 -13.62 -18.86
N ALA A 462 -43.44 -13.30 -18.41
CA ALA A 462 -44.66 -13.52 -19.17
C ALA A 462 -44.82 -12.51 -20.32
N SER A 463 -44.45 -11.25 -20.11
CA SER A 463 -44.62 -10.16 -21.08
C SER A 463 -43.47 -10.01 -22.07
N THR A 464 -42.37 -10.75 -21.91
CA THR A 464 -41.22 -10.72 -22.82
C THR A 464 -41.61 -11.24 -24.21
N ALA A 465 -41.70 -10.31 -25.16
CA ALA A 465 -42.10 -10.59 -26.55
C ALA A 465 -41.04 -11.36 -27.35
N ASN A 466 -39.76 -11.01 -27.19
CA ASN A 466 -38.66 -11.69 -27.88
C ASN A 466 -38.27 -12.96 -27.12
N GLU A 467 -38.51 -14.12 -27.73
CA GLU A 467 -38.21 -15.41 -27.10
C GLU A 467 -36.71 -15.57 -26.77
N SER A 468 -35.82 -14.92 -27.53
CA SER A 468 -34.37 -14.92 -27.29
C SER A 468 -33.96 -14.30 -25.95
N ASP A 469 -34.75 -13.35 -25.43
CA ASP A 469 -34.41 -12.58 -24.24
C ASP A 469 -34.92 -13.28 -22.96
N ARG A 470 -35.91 -14.17 -23.11
CA ARG A 470 -36.57 -14.88 -21.99
C ARG A 470 -35.59 -15.66 -21.10
N PRO A 471 -34.57 -16.37 -21.60
CA PRO A 471 -33.58 -17.02 -20.76
C PRO A 471 -32.77 -16.05 -19.89
N ALA A 472 -32.50 -14.84 -20.39
CA ALA A 472 -31.83 -13.79 -19.62
C ALA A 472 -32.75 -13.25 -18.51
N VAL A 473 -34.05 -13.08 -18.79
CA VAL A 473 -35.03 -12.68 -17.77
C VAL A 473 -35.18 -13.76 -16.69
N VAL A 474 -35.21 -15.04 -17.07
CA VAL A 474 -35.20 -16.16 -16.11
C VAL A 474 -33.92 -16.16 -15.26
N ALA A 475 -32.76 -15.81 -15.84
CA ALA A 475 -31.52 -15.66 -15.08
C ALA A 475 -31.60 -14.50 -14.08
N ALA A 476 -32.10 -13.35 -14.51
CA ALA A 476 -32.32 -12.18 -13.66
C ALA A 476 -33.27 -12.50 -12.49
N ALA A 477 -34.40 -13.16 -12.76
CA ALA A 477 -35.33 -13.59 -11.73
C ALA A 477 -34.69 -14.61 -10.77
N ALA A 478 -33.90 -15.56 -11.27
CA ALA A 478 -33.19 -16.51 -10.40
C ALA A 478 -32.19 -15.79 -9.47
N THR A 479 -31.46 -14.78 -9.96
CA THR A 479 -30.57 -13.95 -9.13
C THR A 479 -31.34 -13.16 -8.07
N ALA A 480 -32.53 -12.66 -8.41
CA ALA A 480 -33.41 -11.93 -7.47
C ALA A 480 -34.08 -12.84 -6.43
N ALA A 481 -34.40 -14.08 -6.80
CA ALA A 481 -35.06 -15.04 -5.92
C ALA A 481 -34.28 -15.30 -4.62
N ALA A 482 -32.94 -15.26 -4.67
CA ALA A 482 -32.09 -15.40 -3.49
C ALA A 482 -32.32 -14.30 -2.43
N ARG A 483 -32.90 -13.16 -2.81
CA ARG A 483 -33.25 -12.04 -1.92
C ARG A 483 -34.75 -12.01 -1.57
N GLN A 484 -35.52 -13.00 -2.02
CA GLN A 484 -36.97 -13.06 -1.82
C GLN A 484 -37.35 -14.27 -0.97
N PRO A 485 -37.74 -14.09 0.31
CA PRO A 485 -38.05 -15.19 1.21
C PRO A 485 -39.17 -16.12 0.73
N THR A 486 -40.20 -15.57 0.07
CA THR A 486 -41.35 -16.33 -0.44
C THR A 486 -41.21 -16.77 -1.89
N ALA A 487 -40.01 -16.66 -2.49
CA ALA A 487 -39.81 -16.84 -3.94
C ALA A 487 -40.39 -18.15 -4.47
N GLY A 488 -40.17 -19.25 -3.74
CA GLY A 488 -40.69 -20.56 -4.11
C GLY A 488 -42.21 -20.68 -4.01
N ALA A 489 -42.81 -20.15 -2.96
CA ALA A 489 -44.27 -20.20 -2.76
C ALA A 489 -45.00 -19.33 -3.81
N ASP A 490 -44.50 -18.10 -4.03
CA ASP A 490 -45.04 -17.18 -5.02
C ASP A 490 -44.90 -17.75 -6.44
N LEU A 491 -43.77 -18.39 -6.74
CA LEU A 491 -43.53 -19.04 -8.03
C LEU A 491 -44.46 -20.25 -8.24
N ALA A 492 -44.72 -21.06 -7.21
CA ALA A 492 -45.67 -22.17 -7.29
C ALA A 492 -47.08 -21.69 -7.65
N LEU A 493 -47.55 -20.60 -7.00
CA LEU A 493 -48.82 -19.97 -7.35
C LEU A 493 -48.84 -19.47 -8.81
N ARG A 494 -47.74 -18.86 -9.26
CA ARG A 494 -47.64 -18.35 -10.63
C ARG A 494 -47.63 -19.47 -11.68
N LEU A 495 -46.99 -20.61 -11.39
CA LEU A 495 -46.97 -21.78 -12.26
C LEU A 495 -48.37 -22.34 -12.52
N GLN A 496 -49.25 -22.34 -11.52
CA GLN A 496 -50.63 -22.83 -11.65
C GLN A 496 -51.48 -21.99 -12.61
N ALA A 497 -51.21 -20.69 -12.69
CA ALA A 497 -51.90 -19.75 -13.58
C ALA A 497 -51.17 -19.51 -14.92
N ALA A 498 -50.05 -20.20 -15.17
CA ALA A 498 -49.18 -19.88 -16.29
C ALA A 498 -49.77 -20.31 -17.65
N SER A 499 -49.91 -19.35 -18.55
CA SER A 499 -50.24 -19.55 -19.97
C SER A 499 -49.64 -18.39 -20.78
N PRO A 500 -49.22 -18.59 -22.05
CA PRO A 500 -49.20 -19.81 -22.87
C PRO A 500 -48.05 -20.80 -22.52
N PRO A 501 -47.95 -21.99 -23.15
CA PRO A 501 -46.96 -23.02 -22.80
C PRO A 501 -45.50 -22.54 -22.79
N ALA A 502 -45.12 -21.61 -23.65
CA ALA A 502 -43.79 -21.02 -23.64
C ALA A 502 -43.48 -20.22 -22.36
N VAL A 503 -44.49 -19.56 -21.77
CA VAL A 503 -44.35 -18.84 -20.48
C VAL A 503 -44.27 -19.86 -19.35
N HIS A 504 -45.11 -20.88 -19.38
CA HIS A 504 -45.07 -21.97 -18.42
C HIS A 504 -43.71 -22.68 -18.41
N ALA A 505 -43.17 -23.03 -19.58
CA ALA A 505 -41.82 -23.60 -19.73
C ALA A 505 -40.71 -22.72 -19.12
N ALA A 506 -40.79 -21.39 -19.29
CA ALA A 506 -39.82 -20.47 -18.71
C ALA A 506 -39.92 -20.37 -17.18
N LEU A 507 -41.14 -20.36 -16.63
CA LEU A 507 -41.36 -20.41 -15.17
C LEU A 507 -40.90 -21.74 -14.57
N LEU A 508 -41.08 -22.87 -15.28
CA LEU A 508 -40.54 -24.17 -14.86
C LEU A 508 -39.00 -24.16 -14.87
N SER A 509 -38.38 -23.51 -15.86
CA SER A 509 -36.93 -23.29 -15.87
C SER A 509 -36.47 -22.43 -14.68
N LEU A 510 -37.25 -21.42 -14.27
CA LEU A 510 -36.97 -20.64 -13.07
C LEU A 510 -37.11 -21.51 -11.81
N ALA A 511 -38.16 -22.33 -11.73
CA ALA A 511 -38.39 -23.22 -10.60
C ALA A 511 -37.23 -24.20 -10.38
N GLY A 512 -36.66 -24.76 -11.46
CA GLY A 512 -35.45 -25.59 -11.37
C GLY A 512 -34.24 -24.84 -10.81
N ARG A 513 -34.09 -23.54 -11.08
CA ARG A 513 -32.99 -22.69 -10.55
C ARG A 513 -33.22 -22.24 -9.11
N VAL A 514 -34.46 -21.96 -8.73
CA VAL A 514 -34.85 -21.61 -7.36
C VAL A 514 -34.81 -22.84 -6.45
N ALA A 515 -35.13 -24.01 -6.99
CA ALA A 515 -35.04 -25.31 -6.33
C ALA A 515 -35.82 -25.43 -5.00
N SER A 516 -36.97 -24.74 -4.90
CA SER A 516 -37.82 -24.76 -3.71
C SER A 516 -38.78 -25.96 -3.71
N ASP A 517 -38.91 -26.63 -2.57
CA ASP A 517 -39.87 -27.74 -2.39
C ASP A 517 -41.32 -27.37 -2.73
N ALA A 518 -41.69 -26.10 -2.55
CA ALA A 518 -43.02 -25.61 -2.93
C ALA A 518 -43.32 -25.78 -4.43
N THR A 519 -42.29 -25.78 -5.29
CA THR A 519 -42.43 -25.87 -6.75
C THR A 519 -42.20 -27.27 -7.31
N LEU A 520 -41.70 -28.21 -6.50
CA LEU A 520 -41.42 -29.58 -6.94
C LEU A 520 -42.69 -30.30 -7.46
N PRO A 521 -43.86 -30.21 -6.78
CA PRO A 521 -45.08 -30.85 -7.30
C PRO A 521 -45.49 -30.35 -8.68
N ASP A 522 -45.30 -29.06 -8.97
CA ASP A 522 -45.59 -28.48 -10.28
C ASP A 522 -44.65 -28.99 -11.37
N LEU A 523 -43.35 -29.13 -11.05
CA LEU A 523 -42.37 -29.72 -11.96
C LEU A 523 -42.69 -31.19 -12.27
N VAL A 524 -43.04 -31.99 -11.25
CA VAL A 524 -43.42 -33.40 -11.44
C VAL A 524 -44.66 -33.52 -12.32
N ARG A 525 -45.68 -32.69 -12.08
CA ARG A 525 -46.90 -32.65 -12.90
C ARG A 525 -46.61 -32.20 -14.34
N ALA A 526 -45.77 -31.20 -14.52
CA ALA A 526 -45.42 -30.71 -15.85
C ALA A 526 -44.58 -31.71 -16.66
N ALA A 527 -43.80 -32.58 -15.99
CA ALA A 527 -43.00 -33.63 -16.63
C ALA A 527 -43.84 -34.72 -17.34
N THR A 528 -45.15 -34.78 -17.08
CA THR A 528 -46.09 -35.68 -17.79
C THR A 528 -46.99 -34.94 -18.78
N SER A 529 -46.74 -33.65 -19.03
CA SER A 529 -47.54 -32.83 -19.95
C SER A 529 -47.51 -33.38 -21.38
N ALA A 530 -48.67 -33.29 -22.05
CA ALA A 530 -48.78 -33.57 -23.49
C ALA A 530 -47.96 -32.57 -24.33
N ASP A 531 -47.91 -31.31 -23.90
CA ASP A 531 -47.12 -30.27 -24.55
C ASP A 531 -45.61 -30.51 -24.38
N ALA A 532 -44.89 -30.59 -25.51
CA ALA A 532 -43.48 -30.93 -25.52
C ALA A 532 -42.60 -29.86 -24.87
N SER A 533 -42.93 -28.57 -25.04
CA SER A 533 -42.15 -27.47 -24.47
C SER A 533 -42.20 -27.49 -22.94
N THR A 534 -43.41 -27.61 -22.39
CA THR A 534 -43.68 -27.73 -20.95
C THR A 534 -43.00 -28.97 -20.36
N ARG A 535 -43.20 -30.13 -20.98
CA ARG A 535 -42.63 -31.40 -20.52
C ARG A 535 -41.12 -31.37 -20.47
N ASP A 536 -40.49 -30.97 -21.57
CA ASP A 536 -39.04 -30.98 -21.66
C ASP A 536 -38.40 -29.93 -20.74
N ALA A 537 -39.04 -28.77 -20.54
CA ALA A 537 -38.59 -27.78 -19.57
C ALA A 537 -38.66 -28.32 -18.14
N ALA A 538 -39.74 -28.99 -17.77
CA ALA A 538 -39.89 -29.62 -16.47
C ALA A 538 -38.83 -30.72 -16.23
N LEU A 539 -38.59 -31.59 -17.22
CA LEU A 539 -37.57 -32.65 -17.10
C LEU A 539 -36.16 -32.08 -16.99
N ARG A 540 -35.81 -31.02 -17.72
CA ARG A 540 -34.52 -30.34 -17.56
C ARG A 540 -34.40 -29.68 -16.19
N ALA A 541 -35.46 -29.04 -15.71
CA ALA A 541 -35.49 -28.42 -14.39
C ALA A 541 -35.35 -29.45 -13.26
N LEU A 542 -36.04 -30.58 -13.36
CA LEU A 542 -35.88 -31.73 -12.44
C LEU A 542 -34.46 -32.31 -12.52
N GLY A 543 -33.89 -32.43 -13.71
CA GLY A 543 -32.51 -32.92 -13.90
C GLY A 543 -31.43 -31.98 -13.34
N ALA A 544 -31.74 -30.70 -13.20
CA ALA A 544 -30.88 -29.70 -12.55
C ALA A 544 -31.17 -29.56 -11.04
N TRP A 545 -32.14 -30.31 -10.50
CA TRP A 545 -32.55 -30.20 -9.11
C TRP A 545 -31.42 -30.64 -8.16
N PRO A 546 -31.12 -29.88 -7.09
CA PRO A 546 -29.96 -30.12 -6.25
C PRO A 546 -30.12 -31.30 -5.28
N ARG A 547 -31.30 -31.93 -5.21
CA ARG A 547 -31.66 -32.94 -4.19
C ARG A 547 -32.24 -34.21 -4.81
N SER A 548 -32.07 -35.33 -4.13
CA SER A 548 -32.53 -36.65 -4.61
C SER A 548 -34.05 -36.78 -4.71
N THR A 549 -34.81 -35.84 -4.14
CA THR A 549 -36.28 -35.80 -4.19
C THR A 549 -36.86 -35.69 -5.60
N ALA A 550 -36.09 -35.23 -6.59
CA ALA A 550 -36.50 -35.22 -8.00
C ALA A 550 -36.35 -36.57 -8.72
N LEU A 551 -35.58 -37.53 -8.16
CA LEU A 551 -35.27 -38.80 -8.81
C LEU A 551 -36.50 -39.65 -9.14
N PRO A 552 -37.52 -39.81 -8.27
CA PRO A 552 -38.68 -40.65 -8.59
C PRO A 552 -39.37 -40.22 -9.88
N ALA A 553 -39.65 -38.93 -10.04
CA ALA A 553 -40.31 -38.40 -11.22
C ALA A 553 -39.47 -38.55 -12.51
N LEU A 554 -38.14 -38.38 -12.40
CA LEU A 554 -37.24 -38.60 -13.53
C LEU A 554 -37.17 -40.09 -13.91
N LEU A 555 -37.17 -41.00 -12.95
CA LEU A 555 -37.19 -42.44 -13.20
C LEU A 555 -38.50 -42.88 -13.87
N ASP A 556 -39.64 -42.35 -13.41
CA ASP A 556 -40.94 -42.64 -14.00
C ASP A 556 -41.02 -42.16 -15.46
N ALA A 557 -40.52 -40.94 -15.73
CA ALA A 557 -40.45 -40.41 -17.09
C ALA A 557 -39.46 -41.18 -17.99
N ALA A 558 -38.36 -41.69 -17.42
CA ALA A 558 -37.40 -42.53 -18.13
C ALA A 558 -37.97 -43.90 -18.53
N ALA A 559 -38.93 -44.42 -17.76
CA ALA A 559 -39.65 -45.66 -18.04
C ALA A 559 -40.89 -45.47 -18.94
N GLY A 560 -41.23 -44.23 -19.30
CA GLY A 560 -42.37 -43.89 -20.17
C GLY A 560 -42.16 -44.32 -21.62
N THR A 561 -43.05 -43.90 -22.53
CA THR A 561 -43.01 -44.30 -23.96
C THR A 561 -42.50 -43.22 -24.91
N ASN A 562 -42.27 -42.00 -24.44
CA ASN A 562 -41.81 -40.89 -25.29
C ASN A 562 -40.27 -40.84 -25.38
N PRO A 563 -39.65 -41.06 -26.56
CA PRO A 563 -38.19 -41.18 -26.67
C PRO A 563 -37.38 -39.94 -26.27
N GLN A 564 -37.96 -38.74 -26.43
CA GLN A 564 -37.30 -37.50 -26.04
C GLN A 564 -37.37 -37.30 -24.52
N ALA A 565 -38.54 -37.53 -23.92
CA ALA A 565 -38.72 -37.49 -22.48
C ALA A 565 -37.84 -38.54 -21.78
N GLN A 566 -37.79 -39.77 -22.31
CA GLN A 566 -36.94 -40.85 -21.79
C GLN A 566 -35.47 -40.41 -21.71
N ARG A 567 -34.93 -39.87 -22.81
CA ARG A 567 -33.53 -39.40 -22.87
C ARG A 567 -33.25 -38.23 -21.93
N LEU A 568 -34.14 -37.24 -21.86
CA LEU A 568 -33.99 -36.10 -20.96
C LEU A 568 -34.05 -36.55 -19.49
N ALA A 569 -35.00 -37.43 -19.17
CA ALA A 569 -35.22 -37.91 -17.82
C ALA A 569 -34.09 -38.84 -17.35
N ALA A 570 -33.59 -39.73 -18.20
CA ALA A 570 -32.43 -40.57 -17.93
C ALA A 570 -31.19 -39.73 -17.60
N ARG A 571 -30.86 -38.75 -18.46
CA ARG A 571 -29.75 -37.80 -18.24
C ARG A 571 -29.97 -36.97 -16.97
N GLY A 572 -31.19 -36.52 -16.73
CA GLY A 572 -31.56 -35.78 -15.53
C GLY A 572 -31.36 -36.61 -14.26
N ALA A 573 -31.83 -37.86 -14.24
CA ALA A 573 -31.71 -38.74 -13.09
C ALA A 573 -30.24 -39.07 -12.77
N MET A 574 -29.43 -39.25 -13.82
CA MET A 574 -27.98 -39.40 -13.72
C MET A 574 -27.32 -38.16 -13.10
N GLU A 575 -27.67 -36.97 -13.57
CA GLU A 575 -27.11 -35.71 -13.09
C GLU A 575 -27.50 -35.40 -11.64
N VAL A 576 -28.78 -35.60 -11.29
CA VAL A 576 -29.27 -35.46 -9.91
C VAL A 576 -28.55 -36.44 -9.00
N THR A 577 -28.46 -37.73 -9.37
CA THR A 577 -27.77 -38.73 -8.53
C THR A 577 -26.31 -38.34 -8.27
N ARG A 578 -25.64 -37.81 -9.30
CA ARG A 578 -24.25 -37.38 -9.22
C ARG A 578 -24.05 -36.13 -8.35
N LYS A 579 -24.94 -35.15 -8.43
CA LYS A 579 -24.80 -33.83 -7.77
C LYS A 579 -25.58 -33.65 -6.49
N ALA A 580 -26.54 -34.53 -6.20
CA ALA A 580 -27.46 -34.40 -5.07
C ALA A 580 -26.68 -34.22 -3.76
N THR A 581 -27.00 -33.13 -3.06
CA THR A 581 -26.32 -32.74 -1.82
C THR A 581 -26.73 -33.58 -0.62
N ASP A 582 -27.86 -34.27 -0.71
CA ASP A 582 -28.44 -35.13 0.33
C ASP A 582 -28.03 -36.60 0.22
N LEU A 583 -27.23 -36.98 -0.78
CA LEU A 583 -26.73 -38.35 -0.95
C LEU A 583 -25.26 -38.47 -0.52
N ASN A 584 -25.00 -39.39 0.42
CA ASN A 584 -23.65 -39.90 0.65
C ASN A 584 -23.27 -40.96 -0.41
N ASP A 585 -22.00 -41.38 -0.44
CA ASP A 585 -21.51 -42.32 -1.45
C ASP A 585 -22.26 -43.66 -1.46
N ALA A 586 -22.57 -44.23 -0.29
CA ALA A 586 -23.33 -45.49 -0.20
C ALA A 586 -24.75 -45.36 -0.79
N ALA A 587 -25.46 -44.29 -0.43
CA ALA A 587 -26.79 -44.01 -0.97
C ALA A 587 -26.72 -43.70 -2.48
N ARG A 588 -25.68 -43.00 -2.93
CA ARG A 588 -25.45 -42.71 -4.35
C ARG A 588 -25.19 -43.99 -5.16
N ILE A 589 -24.39 -44.93 -4.63
CA ILE A 589 -24.19 -46.25 -5.26
C ILE A 589 -25.51 -47.00 -5.35
N ALA A 590 -26.33 -46.99 -4.29
CA ALA A 590 -27.65 -47.62 -4.33
C ALA A 590 -28.55 -47.00 -5.43
N ARG A 591 -28.55 -45.67 -5.58
CA ARG A 591 -29.28 -45.00 -6.67
C ARG A 591 -28.74 -45.34 -8.05
N TYR A 592 -27.43 -45.48 -8.23
CA TYR A 592 -26.89 -45.97 -9.49
C TYR A 592 -27.33 -47.41 -9.80
N ARG A 593 -27.42 -48.31 -8.80
CA ARG A 593 -27.98 -49.66 -9.01
C ARG A 593 -29.43 -49.61 -9.48
N ASP A 594 -30.26 -48.77 -8.85
CA ASP A 594 -31.65 -48.56 -9.26
C ASP A 594 -31.71 -48.09 -10.73
N LEU A 595 -30.87 -47.11 -11.09
CA LEU A 595 -30.78 -46.55 -12.44
C LEU A 595 -30.38 -47.60 -13.48
N VAL A 596 -29.39 -48.46 -13.18
CA VAL A 596 -28.99 -49.56 -14.06
C VAL A 596 -30.16 -50.46 -14.45
N THR A 597 -31.04 -50.77 -13.49
CA THR A 597 -32.20 -51.65 -13.77
C THR A 597 -33.29 -50.97 -14.58
N LYS A 598 -33.38 -49.63 -14.50
CA LYS A 598 -34.45 -48.85 -15.10
C LYS A 598 -34.07 -48.21 -16.44
N LEU A 599 -32.78 -47.99 -16.70
CA LEU A 599 -32.26 -47.38 -17.92
C LEU A 599 -31.74 -48.48 -18.87
N GLY A 600 -32.42 -48.66 -20.00
CA GLY A 600 -32.21 -49.80 -20.90
C GLY A 600 -31.19 -49.61 -22.03
N HIS A 601 -30.73 -48.39 -22.30
CA HIS A 601 -29.85 -48.09 -23.45
C HIS A 601 -28.38 -48.13 -23.07
N ASP A 602 -27.54 -48.61 -24.01
CA ASP A 602 -26.09 -48.69 -23.78
C ASP A 602 -25.44 -47.32 -23.53
N ASP A 603 -25.94 -46.25 -24.16
CA ASP A 603 -25.45 -44.89 -23.92
C ASP A 603 -25.70 -44.41 -22.48
N ASP A 604 -26.84 -44.76 -21.90
CA ASP A 604 -27.19 -44.42 -20.51
C ASP A 604 -26.26 -45.19 -19.55
N ARG A 605 -25.98 -46.46 -19.86
CA ARG A 605 -25.03 -47.29 -19.09
C ARG A 605 -23.61 -46.75 -19.15
N ARG A 606 -23.13 -46.29 -20.32
CA ARG A 606 -21.81 -45.65 -20.46
C ARG A 606 -21.70 -44.39 -19.60
N MET A 607 -22.71 -43.53 -19.65
CA MET A 607 -22.76 -42.32 -18.83
C MET A 607 -22.75 -42.65 -17.33
N LEU A 608 -23.45 -43.71 -16.93
CA LEU A 608 -23.46 -44.20 -15.56
C LEU A 608 -22.11 -44.71 -15.09
N LEU A 609 -21.46 -45.58 -15.87
CA LEU A 609 -20.15 -46.11 -15.54
C LEU A 609 -19.11 -44.99 -15.43
N SER A 610 -19.17 -44.01 -16.34
CA SER A 610 -18.31 -42.82 -16.27
C SER A 610 -18.52 -42.04 -14.96
N ALA A 611 -19.77 -41.83 -14.52
CA ALA A 611 -20.07 -41.13 -13.29
C ALA A 611 -19.73 -41.95 -12.03
N ALA A 612 -19.92 -43.27 -12.07
CA ALA A 612 -19.59 -44.19 -10.97
C ALA A 612 -18.08 -44.26 -10.70
N GLY A 613 -17.24 -44.03 -11.72
CA GLY A 613 -15.78 -43.96 -11.58
C GLY A 613 -15.27 -42.87 -10.62
N ALA A 614 -16.11 -41.90 -10.25
CA ALA A 614 -15.78 -40.87 -9.26
C ALA A 614 -15.97 -41.33 -7.80
N LEU A 615 -16.60 -42.49 -7.57
CA LEU A 615 -16.88 -43.05 -6.25
C LEU A 615 -15.69 -43.88 -5.74
N ALA A 616 -15.70 -44.23 -4.45
CA ALA A 616 -14.70 -45.08 -3.83
C ALA A 616 -15.35 -46.26 -3.10
N GLY A 617 -14.57 -47.32 -2.89
CA GLY A 617 -14.96 -48.47 -2.07
C GLY A 617 -15.47 -49.69 -2.84
N PRO A 618 -15.59 -50.83 -2.13
CA PRO A 618 -15.87 -52.14 -2.73
C PRO A 618 -17.25 -52.21 -3.38
N ASP A 619 -18.24 -51.50 -2.84
CA ASP A 619 -19.60 -51.45 -3.40
C ASP A 619 -19.69 -50.74 -4.76
N ALA A 620 -18.89 -49.69 -4.94
CA ALA A 620 -18.78 -48.98 -6.22
C ALA A 620 -18.06 -49.86 -7.25
N LEU A 621 -17.01 -50.58 -6.81
CA LEU A 621 -16.30 -51.50 -7.66
C LEU A 621 -17.18 -52.68 -8.10
N ALA A 622 -17.94 -53.26 -7.17
CA ALA A 622 -18.87 -54.35 -7.46
C ALA A 622 -19.94 -53.92 -8.48
N LEU A 623 -20.44 -52.68 -8.37
CA LEU A 623 -21.38 -52.11 -9.34
C LEU A 623 -20.80 -52.09 -10.76
N VAL A 624 -19.58 -51.57 -10.95
CA VAL A 624 -18.99 -51.45 -12.31
C VAL A 624 -18.46 -52.79 -12.82
N ALA A 625 -18.00 -53.69 -11.94
CA ALA A 625 -17.49 -55.01 -12.30
C ALA A 625 -18.56 -55.89 -12.98
N GLY A 626 -19.83 -55.72 -12.62
CA GLY A 626 -20.96 -56.41 -13.25
C GLY A 626 -21.16 -56.11 -14.75
N PHE A 627 -20.44 -55.12 -15.29
CA PHE A 627 -20.50 -54.72 -16.70
C PHE A 627 -19.29 -55.15 -17.53
N LEU A 628 -18.28 -55.78 -16.92
CA LEU A 628 -17.07 -56.20 -17.64
C LEU A 628 -17.35 -57.29 -18.69
N ASP A 629 -18.43 -58.04 -18.49
CA ASP A 629 -18.90 -59.09 -19.41
C ASP A 629 -19.80 -58.56 -20.54
N GLN A 630 -20.10 -57.25 -20.57
CA GLN A 630 -21.03 -56.66 -21.53
C GLN A 630 -20.25 -55.91 -22.64
N PRO A 631 -20.11 -56.48 -23.85
CA PRO A 631 -19.29 -55.88 -24.90
C PRO A 631 -19.59 -54.41 -25.22
N PRO A 632 -20.86 -53.95 -25.26
CA PRO A 632 -21.18 -52.55 -25.60
C PRO A 632 -20.66 -51.50 -24.61
N VAL A 633 -20.38 -51.87 -23.36
CA VAL A 633 -20.03 -50.94 -22.26
C VAL A 633 -18.80 -51.38 -21.45
N ARG A 634 -18.15 -52.48 -21.85
CA ARG A 634 -16.96 -53.03 -21.19
C ARG A 634 -15.83 -52.01 -21.07
N ALA A 635 -15.61 -51.20 -22.10
CA ALA A 635 -14.54 -50.21 -22.11
C ALA A 635 -14.71 -49.15 -21.00
N GLU A 636 -15.93 -48.66 -20.80
CA GLU A 636 -16.29 -47.73 -19.75
C GLU A 636 -16.25 -48.39 -18.37
N ALA A 637 -16.66 -49.65 -18.27
CA ALA A 637 -16.60 -50.43 -17.03
C ALA A 637 -15.14 -50.64 -16.55
N GLU A 638 -14.24 -50.99 -17.47
CA GLU A 638 -12.80 -51.11 -17.20
C GLU A 638 -12.21 -49.78 -16.72
N ALA A 639 -12.52 -48.68 -17.41
CA ALA A 639 -12.04 -47.35 -17.04
C ALA A 639 -12.56 -46.91 -15.65
N ALA A 640 -13.84 -47.15 -15.37
CA ALA A 640 -14.44 -46.83 -14.08
C ALA A 640 -13.84 -47.66 -12.94
N ALA A 641 -13.62 -48.97 -13.15
CA ALA A 641 -13.01 -49.86 -12.17
C ALA A 641 -11.58 -49.41 -11.80
N ILE A 642 -10.77 -49.03 -12.79
CA ILE A 642 -9.42 -48.48 -12.58
C ILE A 642 -9.48 -47.17 -11.77
N GLN A 643 -10.41 -46.27 -12.09
CA GLN A 643 -10.56 -45.00 -11.36
C GLN A 643 -10.99 -45.21 -9.90
N ILE A 644 -11.93 -46.13 -9.64
CA ILE A 644 -12.37 -46.49 -8.29
C ILE A 644 -11.21 -47.10 -7.49
N ALA A 645 -10.42 -47.99 -8.11
CA ALA A 645 -9.24 -48.57 -7.48
C ALA A 645 -8.19 -47.52 -7.13
N LYS A 646 -7.87 -46.58 -8.04
CA LYS A 646 -6.97 -45.45 -7.76
C LYS A 646 -7.39 -44.63 -6.54
N ARG A 647 -8.69 -44.45 -6.35
CA ARG A 647 -9.27 -43.67 -5.23
C ARG A 647 -9.34 -44.46 -3.92
N SER A 648 -9.40 -45.79 -3.99
CA SER A 648 -9.59 -46.66 -2.83
C SER A 648 -8.28 -47.10 -2.16
N GLY A 649 -7.12 -46.73 -2.71
CA GLY A 649 -5.81 -47.02 -2.13
C GLY A 649 -5.34 -48.45 -2.42
N LYS A 650 -4.77 -49.14 -1.42
CA LYS A 650 -4.26 -50.52 -1.60
C LYS A 650 -5.44 -51.45 -1.93
N PRO A 651 -5.39 -52.20 -3.04
CA PRO A 651 -6.50 -53.05 -3.45
C PRO A 651 -6.72 -54.18 -2.42
N ASP A 652 -7.96 -54.33 -1.97
CA ASP A 652 -8.40 -55.52 -1.25
C ASP A 652 -8.51 -56.73 -2.21
N ALA A 653 -8.80 -57.91 -1.69
CA ALA A 653 -8.86 -59.13 -2.51
C ALA A 653 -9.87 -59.04 -3.67
N ALA A 654 -11.01 -58.37 -3.45
CA ALA A 654 -12.03 -58.16 -4.47
C ALA A 654 -11.55 -57.18 -5.55
N THR A 655 -10.88 -56.10 -5.14
CA THR A 655 -10.30 -55.11 -6.05
C THR A 655 -9.17 -55.69 -6.88
N ALA A 656 -8.29 -56.47 -6.25
CA ALA A 656 -7.21 -57.16 -6.93
C ALA A 656 -7.73 -58.13 -7.99
N ALA A 657 -8.79 -58.89 -7.70
CA ALA A 657 -9.40 -59.82 -8.66
C ALA A 657 -9.95 -59.09 -9.91
N VAL A 658 -10.63 -57.95 -9.71
CA VAL A 658 -11.14 -57.14 -10.83
C VAL A 658 -9.99 -56.55 -11.65
N LEU A 659 -8.95 -56.01 -11.00
CA LEU A 659 -7.78 -55.44 -11.71
C LEU A 659 -6.97 -56.51 -12.46
N GLN A 660 -6.79 -57.70 -11.89
CA GLN A 660 -6.12 -58.83 -12.56
C GLN A 660 -6.86 -59.23 -13.84
N ARG A 661 -8.20 -59.27 -13.76
CA ARG A 661 -9.05 -59.55 -14.90
C ARG A 661 -8.90 -58.51 -16.01
N ILE A 662 -8.87 -57.21 -15.66
CA ILE A 662 -8.67 -56.12 -16.63
C ILE A 662 -7.26 -56.21 -17.26
N ALA A 663 -6.22 -56.47 -16.45
CA ALA A 663 -4.84 -56.60 -16.92
C ALA A 663 -4.67 -57.77 -17.92
N ALA A 664 -5.37 -58.89 -17.70
CA ALA A 664 -5.33 -60.04 -18.59
C ALA A 664 -6.13 -59.81 -19.87
N GLU A 665 -7.38 -59.36 -19.74
CA GLU A 665 -8.40 -59.47 -20.78
C GLU A 665 -8.73 -58.18 -21.54
N SER A 666 -8.32 -57.00 -21.06
CA SER A 666 -8.68 -55.72 -21.73
C SER A 666 -8.14 -55.67 -23.16
N THR A 667 -8.85 -55.03 -24.08
CA THR A 667 -8.37 -54.79 -25.45
C THR A 667 -7.49 -53.53 -25.57
N SER A 668 -7.43 -52.70 -24.53
CA SER A 668 -6.67 -51.45 -24.49
C SER A 668 -5.32 -51.65 -23.78
N PRO A 669 -4.17 -51.50 -24.48
CA PRO A 669 -2.85 -51.64 -23.85
C PRO A 669 -2.67 -50.73 -22.63
N THR A 670 -3.14 -49.48 -22.73
CA THR A 670 -3.09 -48.50 -21.64
C THR A 670 -3.83 -48.95 -20.38
N ARG A 671 -5.01 -49.58 -20.51
CA ARG A 671 -5.78 -50.06 -19.35
C ARG A 671 -5.15 -51.29 -18.73
N LYS A 672 -4.50 -52.15 -19.53
CA LYS A 672 -3.72 -53.28 -19.00
C LYS A 672 -2.58 -52.79 -18.12
N ASP A 673 -1.82 -51.82 -18.62
CA ASP A 673 -0.68 -51.26 -17.90
C ASP A 673 -1.13 -50.53 -16.62
N GLU A 674 -2.20 -49.74 -16.69
CA GLU A 674 -2.77 -49.06 -15.52
C GLU A 674 -3.28 -50.04 -14.46
N ALA A 675 -3.99 -51.10 -14.86
CA ALA A 675 -4.47 -52.11 -13.91
C ALA A 675 -3.32 -52.92 -13.29
N ALA A 676 -2.30 -53.28 -14.08
CA ALA A 676 -1.11 -53.97 -13.60
C ALA A 676 -0.26 -53.11 -12.65
N ALA A 677 -0.22 -51.79 -12.87
CA ALA A 677 0.47 -50.86 -11.98
C ALA A 677 -0.21 -50.76 -10.61
N LEU A 678 -1.55 -50.77 -10.55
CA LEU A 678 -2.32 -50.68 -9.30
C LEU A 678 -2.28 -51.96 -8.46
N LEU A 679 -1.83 -53.08 -9.02
CA LEU A 679 -1.63 -54.36 -8.33
C LEU A 679 -0.27 -54.45 -7.62
N LYS A 680 0.66 -53.54 -7.92
CA LYS A 680 1.98 -53.44 -7.29
C LYS A 680 1.91 -52.48 -6.11
#